data_AF-A0AA88GPN7-F1
#
_entry.id   AF-A0AA88GPN7-F1
#
_cell.length_a   1.000
_cell.length_b   1.000
_cell.length_c   1.000
_cell.angle_alpha   90.00
_cell.angle_beta   90.00
_cell.angle_gamma   90.00
#
_symmetry.space_group_name_H-M   'P 1'
#
loop_
_entity.id
_entity.type
_entity.pdbx_description
1 polymer ?
#
loop_
_entity_poly.entity_id
_entity_poly.type
_entity_poly.pdbx_seq_one_letter_code
_entity_poly.pdbx_strand_id
1 'polypeptide(L)'
;MLHHQRRALASGVNKTNKQHTSPIAIASNNTNRQPTRLDTSSNHDEGLETSPEERINSRIKTILKKLPSKKEDNPIKFKSFYECIKDVKIISDVQYDTRRREDSKDESDTTTFLYDKMLEWDELNLTKHYIMFRTNVQSFVRTLPEMLHHKEKICDIFIHHLRIKDSLAFQPLLDLVTIFAKDLRQEFYPLLPRLFYPIVYNISSTNTELNALIFKSLAFLFKYLQKYILKDISLWFEKYSKILSHKKWYIRKFAAESFSFLINKLSDSELKEYVRKTFELLISKPSQNMYDGTSQMFFESMKGVLGNYHSKMPRLLPLLFRQLDWNEESNDTIKKQLSDIGNKFTLVEKCLILLRDYSKNKEVAKQVWDLLVKEFEYLIQVWRRTTMIHDQSALYVSLQIGHAFQLIRVFTTSVERCDEESILKVLKCVNHKELISEMPSQTAQALFSFITDIVDTMQRSDLIENSHNLLYNCFFVKDKQTVYTFYKKLMTCVGTEEESNTIVKEFLRFVNSDIEENMETTVSFLLNFIHTNLTDENTFLEYSQLSEKNSKFVSVIQQEVSKRLNHLMKMNQEQVNGYFSSPHEHSHALMTWGMLNVLSTYGKKSEQYSKQVYQLCLLFLNQFIPLIEWNTTRGGHATATTTATTMTALL
;
A
#
# COMPACT_ATOMS: atom_id res chain seq x y z
N MET A 1 9.33 -65.83 -54.72
CA MET A 1 9.08 -67.14 -54.09
C MET A 1 8.84 -66.93 -52.60
N LEU A 2 7.62 -67.28 -52.16
CA LEU A 2 7.15 -67.69 -50.82
C LEU A 2 7.66 -66.93 -49.57
N HIS A 3 6.85 -66.45 -48.62
CA HIS A 3 5.40 -66.32 -48.47
C HIS A 3 5.17 -65.46 -47.19
N HIS A 4 4.19 -64.54 -47.23
CA HIS A 4 3.20 -64.16 -46.21
C HIS A 4 3.40 -64.54 -44.70
N GLN A 5 2.95 -63.78 -43.69
CA GLN A 5 1.71 -63.00 -43.61
C GLN A 5 1.64 -62.15 -42.32
N ARG A 6 0.98 -60.99 -42.44
CA ARG A 6 0.38 -60.18 -41.36
C ARG A 6 -0.77 -60.93 -40.66
N ARG A 7 -1.13 -60.52 -39.44
CA ARG A 7 -2.52 -60.12 -39.12
C ARG A 7 -2.63 -59.28 -37.84
N ALA A 8 -3.30 -58.15 -38.00
CA ALA A 8 -3.90 -57.29 -36.97
C ALA A 8 -5.37 -57.69 -36.75
N LEU A 9 -5.99 -57.13 -35.69
CA LEU A 9 -7.40 -56.71 -35.49
C LEU A 9 -7.65 -56.71 -33.96
N ALA A 10 -7.94 -55.63 -33.22
CA ALA A 10 -8.92 -54.55 -33.29
C ALA A 10 -10.34 -54.89 -32.76
N SER A 11 -10.91 -53.93 -32.01
CA SER A 11 -12.28 -53.80 -31.45
C SER A 11 -12.57 -54.58 -30.15
N GLY A 12 -13.34 -54.10 -29.16
CA GLY A 12 -14.16 -52.90 -28.95
C GLY A 12 -14.69 -52.91 -27.49
N VAL A 13 -14.89 -51.74 -26.86
CA VAL A 13 -16.21 -51.13 -26.54
C VAL A 13 -16.78 -51.45 -25.12
N ASN A 14 -16.93 -50.34 -24.35
CA ASN A 14 -17.94 -49.97 -23.33
C ASN A 14 -18.02 -50.54 -21.89
N LYS A 15 -18.02 -49.55 -20.96
CA LYS A 15 -18.93 -49.27 -19.80
C LYS A 15 -19.21 -50.40 -18.79
N THR A 16 -18.95 -50.13 -17.49
CA THR A 16 -19.95 -49.73 -16.46
C THR A 16 -19.38 -49.79 -15.02
N ASN A 17 -19.53 -48.68 -14.30
CA ASN A 17 -20.01 -48.47 -12.91
C ASN A 17 -20.04 -49.56 -11.81
N LYS A 18 -19.87 -49.05 -10.56
CA LYS A 18 -20.21 -49.54 -9.18
C LYS A 18 -19.10 -50.30 -8.44
N GLN A 19 -18.53 -49.73 -7.36
CA GLN A 19 -19.01 -49.75 -5.96
C GLN A 19 -19.28 -51.17 -5.43
N HIS A 20 -18.42 -51.67 -4.52
CA HIS A 20 -18.70 -51.85 -3.09
C HIS A 20 -17.66 -52.72 -2.37
N THR A 21 -17.44 -52.36 -1.09
CA THR A 21 -17.21 -53.23 0.09
C THR A 21 -15.93 -54.04 0.24
N SER A 22 -15.22 -53.68 1.31
CA SER A 22 -14.34 -54.53 2.14
C SER A 22 -15.02 -55.83 2.58
N PRO A 23 -14.25 -56.80 3.07
CA PRO A 23 -14.47 -57.18 4.45
C PRO A 23 -13.20 -57.43 5.29
N ILE A 24 -13.43 -57.22 6.58
CA ILE A 24 -12.59 -57.44 7.76
C ILE A 24 -12.34 -58.95 7.95
N ALA A 25 -11.14 -59.32 8.39
CA ALA A 25 -10.87 -60.62 9.00
C ALA A 25 -10.27 -60.42 10.41
N ILE A 26 -10.98 -61.00 11.38
CA ILE A 26 -10.68 -61.11 12.80
C ILE A 26 -9.77 -62.32 13.01
N ALA A 27 -8.76 -62.21 13.87
CA ALA A 27 -8.12 -63.37 14.50
C ALA A 27 -7.70 -63.02 15.93
N SER A 28 -8.44 -63.61 16.87
CA SER A 28 -8.16 -63.73 18.29
C SER A 28 -7.11 -64.82 18.55
N ASN A 29 -6.29 -64.67 19.60
CA ASN A 29 -6.13 -65.73 20.61
C ASN A 29 -5.35 -65.29 21.87
N ASN A 30 -5.90 -65.75 23.00
CA ASN A 30 -5.47 -65.65 24.39
C ASN A 30 -4.16 -66.40 24.71
N THR A 31 -3.47 -66.05 25.82
CA THR A 31 -3.49 -66.83 27.10
C THR A 31 -2.46 -66.38 28.17
N ASN A 32 -2.94 -66.35 29.43
CA ASN A 32 -2.30 -66.70 30.74
C ASN A 32 -1.18 -65.82 31.38
N ARG A 33 -1.46 -65.19 32.55
CA ARG A 33 -1.24 -65.60 34.00
C ARG A 33 0.26 -65.54 34.41
N GLN A 34 0.74 -64.97 35.53
CA GLN A 34 0.24 -64.64 36.89
C GLN A 34 1.29 -63.70 37.62
N PRO A 35 1.13 -63.30 38.92
CA PRO A 35 1.52 -61.98 39.46
C PRO A 35 2.62 -61.99 40.56
N THR A 36 3.18 -60.82 40.89
CA THR A 36 3.81 -60.39 42.18
C THR A 36 4.42 -59.00 41.93
N ARG A 37 4.45 -57.97 42.77
CA ARG A 37 4.37 -57.79 44.23
C ARG A 37 3.94 -56.32 44.49
N LEU A 38 3.23 -56.10 45.59
CA LEU A 38 2.99 -54.77 46.16
C LEU A 38 4.29 -54.18 46.70
N ASP A 39 4.49 -52.88 46.47
CA ASP A 39 5.10 -51.98 47.45
C ASP A 39 4.39 -50.62 47.38
N THR A 40 4.00 -50.17 48.56
CA THR A 40 3.20 -48.99 48.87
C THR A 40 4.07 -47.75 49.00
N SER A 41 3.71 -46.67 48.32
CA SER A 41 3.79 -45.32 48.90
C SER A 41 2.83 -44.37 48.18
N SER A 42 2.08 -43.64 48.99
CA SER A 42 1.03 -42.70 48.63
C SER A 42 1.59 -41.48 47.89
N ASN A 43 0.83 -40.95 46.94
CA ASN A 43 0.22 -39.63 47.08
C ASN A 43 -0.88 -39.45 46.03
N HIS A 44 -2.03 -38.99 46.52
CA HIS A 44 -3.15 -38.52 45.73
C HIS A 44 -2.70 -37.36 44.83
N ASP A 45 -3.01 -37.44 43.54
CA ASP A 45 -3.32 -36.27 42.75
C ASP A 45 -4.48 -36.61 41.81
N GLU A 46 -5.50 -35.76 41.88
CA GLU A 46 -6.76 -35.88 41.16
C GLU A 46 -6.51 -35.88 39.65
N GLY A 47 -6.92 -36.96 38.98
CA GLY A 47 -6.86 -37.05 37.53
C GLY A 47 -7.90 -36.14 36.89
N LEU A 48 -7.47 -35.00 36.34
CA LEU A 48 -8.20 -34.32 35.28
C LEU A 48 -8.44 -35.31 34.13
N GLU A 49 -9.71 -35.65 33.89
CA GLU A 49 -10.15 -36.35 32.69
C GLU A 49 -9.85 -35.47 31.46
N THR A 50 -8.66 -35.63 30.91
CA THR A 50 -8.26 -35.02 29.63
C THR A 50 -9.30 -35.34 28.55
N SER A 51 -9.80 -34.29 27.91
CA SER A 51 -10.80 -34.37 26.84
C SER A 51 -10.33 -35.33 25.73
N PRO A 52 -11.25 -36.04 25.04
CA PRO A 52 -10.91 -36.84 23.86
C PRO A 52 -10.07 -36.06 22.84
N GLU A 53 -10.29 -34.74 22.72
CA GLU A 53 -9.53 -33.85 21.84
C GLU A 53 -8.09 -33.64 22.32
N GLU A 54 -7.86 -33.53 23.63
CA GLU A 54 -6.51 -33.42 24.19
C GLU A 54 -5.72 -34.72 24.05
N ARG A 55 -6.41 -35.87 24.15
CA ARG A 55 -5.83 -37.18 23.83
C ARG A 55 -5.49 -37.31 22.36
N ILE A 56 -6.33 -36.79 21.46
CA ILE A 56 -6.04 -36.75 20.02
C ILE A 56 -4.84 -35.83 19.76
N ASN A 57 -4.82 -34.63 20.33
CA ASN A 57 -3.75 -33.65 20.15
C ASN A 57 -2.40 -34.10 20.72
N SER A 58 -2.39 -34.77 21.87
CA SER A 58 -1.17 -35.36 22.44
C SER A 58 -0.69 -36.55 21.60
N ARG A 59 -1.60 -37.34 21.03
CA ARG A 59 -1.26 -38.46 20.13
C ARG A 59 -0.73 -37.94 18.78
N ILE A 60 -1.29 -36.86 18.24
CA ILE A 60 -0.77 -36.14 17.06
C ILE A 60 0.62 -35.58 17.35
N LYS A 61 0.84 -34.90 18.49
CA LYS A 61 2.18 -34.43 18.92
C LYS A 61 3.18 -35.58 19.04
N THR A 62 2.73 -36.73 19.53
CA THR A 62 3.56 -37.93 19.68
C THR A 62 3.90 -38.54 18.33
N ILE A 63 2.96 -38.54 17.37
CA ILE A 63 3.17 -38.98 15.99
C ILE A 63 4.12 -38.02 15.26
N LEU A 64 3.96 -36.71 15.43
CA LEU A 64 4.88 -35.68 14.90
C LEU A 64 6.29 -35.79 15.47
N LYS A 65 6.44 -36.22 16.74
CA LYS A 65 7.74 -36.55 17.34
C LYS A 65 8.35 -37.87 16.84
N LYS A 66 7.52 -38.84 16.42
CA LYS A 66 7.94 -40.15 15.91
C LYS A 66 8.16 -40.17 14.39
N LEU A 67 7.64 -39.19 13.66
CA LEU A 67 8.09 -38.88 12.31
C LEU A 67 9.57 -38.53 12.40
N PRO A 68 10.44 -39.12 11.55
CA PRO A 68 11.87 -38.90 11.63
C PRO A 68 12.18 -37.40 11.53
N SER A 69 12.47 -36.78 12.67
CA SER A 69 13.02 -35.43 12.79
C SER A 69 14.53 -35.49 12.50
N LYS A 70 14.87 -35.91 11.29
CA LYS A 70 16.15 -35.66 10.66
C LYS A 70 15.88 -35.27 9.22
N LYS A 71 16.22 -34.02 8.92
CA LYS A 71 16.75 -33.62 7.62
C LYS A 71 17.87 -34.60 7.25
N GLU A 72 17.53 -35.71 6.61
CA GLU A 72 18.38 -36.10 5.50
C GLU A 72 18.26 -34.94 4.52
N ASP A 73 19.38 -34.29 4.21
CA ASP A 73 19.43 -33.22 3.22
C ASP A 73 19.03 -33.80 1.88
N ASN A 74 17.72 -33.89 1.62
CA ASN A 74 17.20 -34.26 0.33
C ASN A 74 17.82 -33.27 -0.68
N PRO A 75 18.71 -33.71 -1.57
CA PRO A 75 19.40 -32.82 -2.49
C PRO A 75 18.42 -32.24 -3.53
N ILE A 76 17.26 -32.89 -3.72
CA ILE A 76 16.25 -32.49 -4.69
C ILE A 76 15.01 -32.02 -3.91
N LYS A 77 14.95 -30.72 -3.65
CA LYS A 77 13.79 -30.08 -3.02
C LYS A 77 12.93 -29.43 -4.10
N PHE A 78 11.62 -29.65 -4.04
CA PHE A 78 10.68 -28.88 -4.83
C PHE A 78 10.82 -27.40 -4.45
N LYS A 79 11.07 -26.55 -5.45
CA LYS A 79 10.99 -25.10 -5.30
C LYS A 79 9.67 -24.63 -5.88
N SER A 80 8.93 -23.89 -5.09
CA SER A 80 7.72 -23.21 -5.55
C SER A 80 8.07 -22.18 -6.65
N PHE A 81 7.07 -21.84 -7.45
CA PHE A 81 7.20 -20.79 -8.47
C PHE A 81 7.77 -19.47 -7.92
N TYR A 82 7.35 -19.09 -6.71
CA TYR A 82 7.81 -17.87 -6.05
C TYR A 82 9.30 -17.96 -5.64
N GLU A 83 9.74 -19.11 -5.14
CA GLU A 83 11.15 -19.36 -4.81
C GLU A 83 12.03 -19.31 -6.06
N CYS A 84 11.59 -19.92 -7.17
CA CYS A 84 12.29 -19.82 -8.45
C CYS A 84 12.45 -18.36 -8.90
N ILE A 85 11.42 -17.51 -8.75
CA ILE A 85 11.52 -16.08 -9.08
C ILE A 85 12.47 -15.35 -8.15
N LYS A 86 12.50 -15.70 -6.86
CA LYS A 86 13.36 -15.07 -5.85
C LYS A 86 14.84 -15.38 -6.10
N ASP A 87 15.14 -16.57 -6.63
CA ASP A 87 16.50 -17.01 -6.93
C ASP A 87 17.07 -16.38 -8.21
N VAL A 88 16.21 -15.92 -9.13
CA VAL A 88 16.64 -15.21 -10.34
C VAL A 88 17.17 -13.82 -9.97
N LYS A 89 18.44 -13.55 -10.27
CA LYS A 89 19.08 -12.25 -10.03
C LYS A 89 19.68 -11.70 -11.32
N ILE A 90 18.86 -10.99 -12.10
CA ILE A 90 19.25 -10.52 -13.44
C ILE A 90 20.43 -9.54 -13.38
N ILE A 91 20.34 -8.53 -12.50
CA ILE A 91 21.35 -7.46 -12.43
C ILE A 91 22.67 -7.97 -11.85
N SER A 92 22.64 -8.80 -10.80
CA SER A 92 23.89 -9.26 -10.16
C SER A 92 24.75 -10.06 -11.13
N ASP A 93 24.12 -10.89 -11.95
CA ASP A 93 24.81 -11.69 -12.97
C ASP A 93 25.52 -10.80 -14.00
N VAL A 94 24.96 -9.64 -14.30
CA VAL A 94 25.51 -8.68 -15.28
C VAL A 94 26.61 -7.81 -14.66
N GLN A 95 26.45 -7.42 -13.39
CA GLN A 95 27.39 -6.57 -12.65
C GLN A 95 28.65 -7.31 -12.21
N TYR A 96 28.50 -8.54 -11.71
CA TYR A 96 29.58 -9.42 -11.24
C TYR A 96 30.01 -10.45 -12.29
N ASP A 97 29.60 -10.24 -13.54
CA ASP A 97 29.94 -11.07 -14.68
C ASP A 97 31.45 -11.36 -14.73
N THR A 98 31.81 -12.59 -14.41
CA THR A 98 33.19 -13.09 -14.38
C THR A 98 33.84 -13.10 -15.76
N ARG A 99 33.04 -13.00 -16.84
CA ARG A 99 33.49 -12.82 -18.24
C ARG A 99 34.31 -11.55 -18.46
N ARG A 100 34.35 -10.61 -17.50
CA ARG A 100 35.32 -9.50 -17.50
C ARG A 100 36.78 -9.96 -17.48
N ARG A 101 37.07 -11.14 -16.94
CA ARG A 101 38.43 -11.72 -16.96
C ARG A 101 38.80 -12.31 -18.34
N GLU A 102 37.81 -12.56 -19.20
CA GLU A 102 37.98 -13.05 -20.58
C GLU A 102 38.00 -11.90 -21.60
N ASP A 103 38.09 -10.64 -21.16
CA ASP A 103 38.12 -9.48 -22.07
C ASP A 103 39.48 -9.30 -22.78
N SER A 104 40.49 -10.08 -22.41
CA SER A 104 41.78 -10.17 -23.10
C SER A 104 41.90 -11.54 -23.78
N LYS A 105 41.65 -11.57 -25.09
CA LYS A 105 42.20 -12.65 -25.92
C LYS A 105 43.69 -12.41 -26.07
N ASP A 106 44.48 -13.49 -26.07
CA ASP A 106 45.89 -13.41 -26.39
C ASP A 106 46.07 -12.88 -27.83
N GLU A 107 47.16 -12.18 -28.13
CA GLU A 107 47.41 -11.62 -29.47
C GLU A 107 47.40 -12.70 -30.59
N SER A 108 47.58 -13.97 -30.24
CA SER A 108 47.49 -15.11 -31.14
C SER A 108 46.07 -15.60 -31.45
N ASP A 109 45.06 -15.20 -30.66
CA ASP A 109 43.68 -15.66 -30.84
C ASP A 109 42.96 -14.83 -31.90
N THR A 110 42.85 -15.40 -33.09
CA THR A 110 42.19 -14.79 -34.25
C THR A 110 40.69 -15.08 -34.33
N THR A 111 40.15 -15.90 -33.42
CA THR A 111 38.73 -16.24 -33.39
C THR A 111 37.89 -15.11 -32.79
N THR A 112 36.58 -15.09 -33.04
CA THR A 112 35.65 -14.18 -32.33
C THR A 112 35.25 -14.77 -30.97
N PHE A 113 34.77 -13.92 -30.04
CA PHE A 113 34.21 -14.44 -28.79
C PHE A 113 32.96 -15.29 -29.06
N LEU A 114 32.17 -14.92 -30.07
CA LEU A 114 30.99 -15.66 -30.50
C LEU A 114 31.33 -17.08 -30.94
N TYR A 115 32.42 -17.25 -31.70
CA TYR A 115 32.87 -18.57 -32.16
C TYR A 115 33.30 -19.45 -30.98
N ASP A 116 34.09 -18.94 -30.05
CA ASP A 116 34.52 -19.72 -28.88
C ASP A 116 33.33 -20.11 -28.02
N LYS A 117 32.40 -19.17 -27.79
CA LYS A 117 31.17 -19.46 -27.03
C LYS A 117 30.29 -20.49 -27.74
N MET A 118 30.30 -20.52 -29.06
CA MET A 118 29.60 -21.54 -29.83
C MET A 118 30.27 -22.91 -29.68
N LEU A 119 31.60 -22.99 -29.60
CA LEU A 119 32.29 -24.25 -29.31
C LEU A 119 31.93 -24.79 -27.92
N GLU A 120 31.81 -23.94 -26.91
CA GLU A 120 31.32 -24.36 -25.58
C GLU A 120 29.89 -24.91 -25.67
N TRP A 121 29.02 -24.26 -26.44
CA TRP A 121 27.63 -24.72 -26.62
C TRP A 121 27.52 -25.99 -27.46
N ASP A 122 28.47 -26.27 -28.36
CA ASP A 122 28.57 -27.53 -29.10
C ASP A 122 28.74 -28.73 -28.13
N GLU A 123 29.35 -28.53 -26.97
CA GLU A 123 29.50 -29.55 -25.92
C GLU A 123 28.25 -29.68 -25.02
N LEU A 124 27.50 -28.58 -24.83
CA LEU A 124 26.40 -28.49 -23.86
C LEU A 124 25.01 -28.74 -24.46
N ASN A 125 24.80 -28.49 -25.76
CA ASN A 125 23.49 -28.58 -26.39
C ASN A 125 23.54 -29.34 -27.72
N LEU A 126 22.89 -30.50 -27.78
CA LEU A 126 22.82 -31.35 -28.98
C LEU A 126 21.41 -31.36 -29.61
N THR A 127 20.61 -30.33 -29.35
CA THR A 127 19.23 -30.29 -29.85
C THR A 127 19.20 -30.01 -31.35
N LYS A 128 18.18 -30.55 -32.05
CA LYS A 128 18.03 -30.40 -33.51
C LYS A 128 18.07 -28.93 -33.95
N HIS A 129 17.37 -28.04 -33.24
CA HIS A 129 17.33 -26.63 -33.59
C HIS A 129 18.68 -25.94 -33.37
N TYR A 130 19.43 -26.31 -32.33
CA TYR A 130 20.77 -25.77 -32.11
C TYR A 130 21.74 -26.22 -33.19
N ILE A 131 21.78 -27.51 -33.53
CA ILE A 131 22.63 -28.04 -34.60
C ILE A 131 22.34 -27.32 -35.91
N MET A 132 21.06 -27.12 -36.25
CA MET A 132 20.65 -26.40 -37.46
C MET A 132 21.07 -24.92 -37.43
N PHE A 133 20.97 -24.24 -36.28
CA PHE A 133 21.49 -22.89 -36.11
C PHE A 133 23.00 -22.83 -36.33
N ARG A 134 23.74 -23.73 -35.68
CA ARG A 134 25.19 -23.81 -35.74
C ARG A 134 25.68 -24.06 -37.16
N THR A 135 25.11 -25.02 -37.88
CA THR A 135 25.46 -25.28 -39.28
C THR A 135 25.25 -24.07 -40.17
N ASN A 136 24.19 -23.28 -39.91
CA ASN A 136 23.88 -22.10 -40.72
C ASN A 136 24.83 -20.92 -40.45
N VAL A 137 25.34 -20.78 -39.23
CA VAL A 137 26.06 -19.57 -38.78
C VAL A 137 27.58 -19.74 -38.74
N GLN A 138 28.08 -20.96 -38.52
CA GLN A 138 29.47 -21.22 -38.17
C GLN A 138 30.50 -20.66 -39.18
N SER A 139 30.20 -20.74 -40.47
CA SER A 139 31.09 -20.26 -41.54
C SER A 139 31.27 -18.74 -41.56
N PHE A 140 30.44 -17.98 -40.84
CA PHE A 140 30.44 -16.52 -40.87
C PHE A 140 30.99 -15.88 -39.59
N VAL A 141 31.17 -16.66 -38.52
CA VAL A 141 31.48 -16.13 -37.18
C VAL A 141 32.91 -16.42 -36.74
N ARG A 142 33.70 -17.17 -37.53
CA ARG A 142 35.03 -17.60 -37.10
C ARG A 142 35.96 -16.43 -36.84
N THR A 143 36.08 -15.50 -37.80
CA THR A 143 36.94 -14.30 -37.66
C THR A 143 36.11 -13.02 -37.61
N LEU A 144 36.64 -11.99 -36.95
CA LEU A 144 35.92 -10.70 -36.82
C LEU A 144 35.64 -10.03 -38.19
N PRO A 145 36.57 -10.03 -39.18
CA PRO A 145 36.29 -9.48 -40.50
C PRO A 145 35.15 -10.20 -41.23
N GLU A 146 35.10 -11.53 -41.19
CA GLU A 146 34.01 -12.31 -41.78
C GLU A 146 32.68 -11.98 -41.12
N MET A 147 32.66 -11.90 -39.79
CA MET A 147 31.46 -11.57 -39.02
C MET A 147 30.95 -10.17 -39.32
N LEU A 148 31.85 -9.19 -39.48
CA LEU A 148 31.50 -7.82 -39.88
C LEU A 148 30.92 -7.78 -41.30
N HIS A 149 31.52 -8.51 -42.24
CA HIS A 149 31.05 -8.58 -43.63
C HIS A 149 29.66 -9.23 -43.72
N HIS A 150 29.39 -10.26 -42.91
CA HIS A 150 28.16 -11.04 -42.94
C HIS A 150 27.15 -10.70 -41.82
N LYS A 151 27.33 -9.59 -41.09
CA LYS A 151 26.51 -9.24 -39.91
C LYS A 151 25.00 -9.26 -40.15
N GLU A 152 24.56 -8.81 -41.34
CA GLU A 152 23.15 -8.82 -41.73
C GLU A 152 22.61 -10.24 -41.89
N LYS A 153 23.36 -11.12 -42.55
CA LYS A 153 22.99 -12.53 -42.74
C LYS A 153 22.96 -13.29 -41.42
N ILE A 154 23.94 -13.04 -40.55
CA ILE A 154 23.99 -13.62 -39.19
C ILE A 154 22.76 -13.18 -38.39
N CYS A 155 22.38 -11.90 -38.48
CA CYS A 155 21.15 -11.37 -37.86
C CYS A 155 19.91 -12.11 -38.36
N ASP A 156 19.75 -12.32 -39.66
CA ASP A 156 18.61 -13.06 -40.22
C ASP A 156 18.55 -14.52 -39.77
N ILE A 157 19.71 -15.18 -39.64
CA ILE A 157 19.79 -16.55 -39.09
C ILE A 157 19.30 -16.55 -37.64
N PHE A 158 19.75 -15.63 -36.79
CA PHE A 158 19.26 -15.51 -35.41
C PHE A 158 17.74 -15.27 -35.37
N ILE A 159 17.23 -14.33 -36.19
CA ILE A 159 15.80 -14.02 -36.23
C ILE A 159 14.98 -15.27 -36.62
N HIS A 160 15.44 -16.02 -37.61
CA HIS A 160 14.78 -17.25 -38.05
C HIS A 160 14.67 -18.26 -36.89
N HIS A 161 15.79 -18.56 -36.24
CA HIS A 161 15.85 -19.58 -35.19
C HIS A 161 15.16 -19.15 -33.88
N LEU A 162 15.19 -17.87 -33.52
CA LEU A 162 14.47 -17.33 -32.36
C LEU A 162 12.95 -17.33 -32.53
N ARG A 163 12.43 -17.44 -33.77
CA ARG A 163 10.99 -17.51 -34.05
C ARG A 163 10.44 -18.93 -34.02
N ILE A 164 11.29 -19.94 -33.93
CA ILE A 164 10.86 -21.34 -33.85
C ILE A 164 10.20 -21.55 -32.49
N LYS A 165 8.91 -21.89 -32.50
CA LYS A 165 8.13 -22.15 -31.27
C LYS A 165 8.68 -23.38 -30.54
N ASP A 166 8.65 -23.32 -29.22
CA ASP A 166 9.03 -24.41 -28.31
C ASP A 166 10.44 -24.99 -28.58
N SER A 167 11.36 -24.13 -29.04
CA SER A 167 12.73 -24.52 -29.34
C SER A 167 13.54 -24.80 -28.08
N LEU A 168 14.10 -25.99 -27.97
CA LEU A 168 15.04 -26.34 -26.89
C LEU A 168 16.43 -25.68 -27.04
N ALA A 169 16.63 -24.89 -28.10
CA ALA A 169 17.84 -24.13 -28.35
C ALA A 169 17.75 -22.67 -27.85
N PHE A 170 16.69 -22.25 -27.15
CA PHE A 170 16.56 -20.85 -26.72
C PHE A 170 17.69 -20.38 -25.81
N GLN A 171 18.13 -21.20 -24.87
CA GLN A 171 19.22 -20.85 -23.97
C GLN A 171 20.53 -20.53 -24.73
N PRO A 172 21.07 -21.42 -25.60
CA PRO A 172 22.25 -21.10 -26.39
C PRO A 172 22.03 -19.91 -27.34
N LEU A 173 20.87 -19.82 -28.00
CA LEU A 173 20.57 -18.70 -28.90
C LEU A 173 20.61 -17.35 -28.16
N LEU A 174 19.99 -17.26 -26.98
CA LEU A 174 19.94 -16.04 -26.18
C LEU A 174 21.32 -15.61 -25.68
N ASP A 175 22.18 -16.56 -25.27
CA ASP A 175 23.54 -16.27 -24.83
C ASP A 175 24.43 -15.85 -26.02
N LEU A 176 24.38 -16.59 -27.13
CA LEU A 176 25.14 -16.28 -28.35
C LEU A 176 24.77 -14.92 -28.94
N VAL A 177 23.50 -14.51 -28.93
CA VAL A 177 23.12 -13.13 -29.36
C VAL A 177 23.79 -12.07 -28.48
N THR A 178 23.97 -12.31 -27.18
CA THR A 178 24.66 -11.35 -26.31
C THR A 178 26.15 -11.24 -26.63
N ILE A 179 26.79 -12.35 -26.99
CA ILE A 179 28.19 -12.36 -27.40
C ILE A 179 28.36 -11.73 -28.78
N PHE A 180 27.43 -11.96 -29.71
CA PHE A 180 27.40 -11.28 -31.00
C PHE A 180 27.37 -9.75 -30.84
N ALA A 181 26.58 -9.25 -29.87
CA ALA A 181 26.59 -7.83 -29.51
C ALA A 181 27.90 -7.39 -28.82
N LYS A 182 28.53 -8.26 -28.00
CA LYS A 182 29.83 -8.00 -27.36
C LYS A 182 30.94 -7.79 -28.39
N ASP A 183 31.01 -8.65 -29.41
CA ASP A 183 32.00 -8.58 -30.49
C ASP A 183 31.79 -7.34 -31.37
N LEU A 184 30.57 -7.14 -31.87
CA LEU A 184 30.28 -6.10 -32.87
C LEU A 184 30.08 -4.69 -32.30
N ARG A 185 29.61 -4.57 -31.04
CA ARG A 185 29.34 -3.29 -30.34
C ARG A 185 28.56 -2.30 -31.20
N GLN A 186 29.22 -1.25 -31.72
CA GLN A 186 28.62 -0.21 -32.56
C GLN A 186 27.92 -0.80 -33.77
N GLU A 187 28.56 -1.77 -34.42
CA GLU A 187 28.10 -2.38 -35.66
C GLU A 187 26.84 -3.25 -35.44
N PHE A 188 26.58 -3.66 -34.19
CA PHE A 188 25.37 -4.38 -33.81
C PHE A 188 24.18 -3.46 -33.57
N TYR A 189 24.39 -2.20 -33.16
CA TYR A 189 23.28 -1.31 -32.75
C TYR A 189 22.20 -1.14 -33.84
N PRO A 190 22.51 -1.00 -35.14
CA PRO A 190 21.51 -0.98 -36.21
C PRO A 190 20.68 -2.28 -36.34
N LEU A 191 21.23 -3.41 -35.90
CA LEU A 191 20.57 -4.73 -35.94
C LEU A 191 19.65 -4.95 -34.74
N LEU A 192 19.91 -4.29 -33.61
CA LEU A 192 19.19 -4.48 -32.35
C LEU A 192 17.66 -4.35 -32.50
N PRO A 193 17.08 -3.34 -33.21
CA PRO A 193 15.63 -3.24 -33.38
C PRO A 193 14.99 -4.48 -34.05
N ARG A 194 15.71 -5.15 -34.96
CA ARG A 194 15.23 -6.36 -35.66
C ARG A 194 15.28 -7.60 -34.77
N LEU A 195 16.28 -7.70 -33.90
CA LEU A 195 16.45 -8.82 -32.96
C LEU A 195 15.63 -8.66 -31.69
N PHE A 196 15.34 -7.43 -31.27
CA PHE A 196 14.60 -7.15 -30.04
C PHE A 196 13.23 -7.83 -30.03
N TYR A 197 12.46 -7.70 -31.12
CA TYR A 197 11.11 -8.29 -31.18
C TYR A 197 11.10 -9.83 -31.10
N PRO A 198 11.89 -10.58 -31.90
CA PRO A 198 12.01 -12.03 -31.75
C PRO A 198 12.41 -12.48 -30.34
N ILE A 199 13.28 -11.74 -29.64
CA ILE A 199 13.66 -12.06 -28.26
C ILE A 199 12.45 -11.90 -27.32
N VAL A 200 11.79 -10.74 -27.34
CA VAL A 200 10.71 -10.44 -26.39
C VAL A 200 9.39 -11.13 -26.73
N TYR A 201 9.18 -11.56 -27.97
CA TYR A 201 8.00 -12.31 -28.40
C TYR A 201 7.88 -13.66 -27.68
N ASN A 202 9.02 -14.23 -27.25
CA ASN A 202 9.07 -15.49 -26.53
C ASN A 202 8.78 -15.36 -25.02
N ILE A 203 8.54 -14.14 -24.52
CA ILE A 203 8.13 -13.93 -23.12
C ILE A 203 6.75 -14.56 -22.92
N SER A 204 6.67 -15.55 -22.03
CA SER A 204 5.45 -16.30 -21.77
C SER A 204 4.99 -16.17 -20.31
N SER A 205 3.67 -16.14 -20.09
CA SER A 205 3.10 -16.14 -18.74
C SER A 205 3.22 -17.49 -17.99
N THR A 206 3.73 -18.54 -18.65
CA THR A 206 3.80 -19.90 -18.09
C THR A 206 5.23 -20.37 -17.82
N ASN A 207 6.23 -19.83 -18.52
CA ASN A 207 7.61 -20.30 -18.45
C ASN A 207 8.53 -19.24 -17.81
N THR A 208 8.66 -19.29 -16.49
CA THR A 208 9.49 -18.34 -15.72
C THR A 208 10.98 -18.53 -15.97
N GLU A 209 11.45 -19.75 -16.15
CA GLU A 209 12.85 -20.05 -16.41
C GLU A 209 13.30 -19.45 -17.75
N LEU A 210 12.52 -19.66 -18.81
CA LEU A 210 12.77 -19.03 -20.11
C LEU A 210 12.72 -17.50 -19.99
N ASN A 211 11.75 -16.94 -19.28
CA ASN A 211 11.70 -15.49 -19.08
C ASN A 211 12.95 -14.96 -18.36
N ALA A 212 13.44 -15.67 -17.35
CA ALA A 212 14.68 -15.30 -16.66
C ALA A 212 15.87 -15.28 -17.63
N LEU A 213 15.98 -16.28 -18.51
CA LEU A 213 17.00 -16.32 -19.57
C LEU A 213 16.85 -15.14 -20.55
N ILE A 214 15.61 -14.83 -20.97
CA ILE A 214 15.32 -13.70 -21.87
C ILE A 214 15.75 -12.38 -21.22
N PHE A 215 15.33 -12.11 -19.98
CA PHE A 215 15.66 -10.86 -19.30
C PHE A 215 17.15 -10.76 -18.94
N LYS A 216 17.81 -11.89 -18.65
CA LYS A 216 19.26 -11.96 -18.51
C LYS A 216 19.96 -11.59 -19.82
N SER A 217 19.51 -12.13 -20.96
CA SER A 217 20.03 -11.76 -22.29
C SER A 217 19.81 -10.28 -22.59
N LEU A 218 18.61 -9.74 -22.34
CA LEU A 218 18.32 -8.31 -22.49
C LEU A 218 19.24 -7.44 -21.63
N ALA A 219 19.49 -7.83 -20.37
CA ALA A 219 20.38 -7.09 -19.50
C ALA A 219 21.84 -7.10 -20.00
N PHE A 220 22.33 -8.21 -20.58
CA PHE A 220 23.64 -8.25 -21.24
C PHE A 220 23.68 -7.41 -22.52
N LEU A 221 22.63 -7.44 -23.35
CA LEU A 221 22.52 -6.55 -24.50
C LEU A 221 22.57 -5.09 -24.08
N PHE A 222 21.84 -4.71 -23.04
CA PHE A 222 21.89 -3.36 -22.47
C PHE A 222 23.28 -3.00 -21.94
N LYS A 223 23.97 -3.93 -21.26
CA LYS A 223 25.37 -3.73 -20.80
C LYS A 223 26.32 -3.44 -21.96
N TYR A 224 26.31 -4.25 -23.02
CA TYR A 224 27.24 -4.10 -24.13
C TYR A 224 26.92 -2.88 -25.01
N LEU A 225 25.63 -2.54 -25.15
CA LEU A 225 25.16 -1.48 -26.05
C LEU A 225 24.81 -0.17 -25.32
N GLN A 226 25.07 -0.07 -24.01
CA GLN A 226 24.70 1.08 -23.17
C GLN A 226 25.08 2.43 -23.81
N LYS A 227 26.28 2.55 -24.40
CA LYS A 227 26.77 3.81 -24.98
C LYS A 227 25.89 4.34 -26.13
N TYR A 228 25.20 3.43 -26.82
CA TYR A 228 24.32 3.75 -27.95
C TYR A 228 22.88 3.89 -27.49
N ILE A 229 22.41 2.97 -26.65
CA ILE A 229 21.05 2.99 -26.09
C ILE A 229 20.78 4.26 -25.28
N LEU A 230 21.76 4.74 -24.50
CA LEU A 230 21.58 5.94 -23.68
C LEU A 230 21.26 7.19 -24.50
N LYS A 231 21.76 7.29 -25.75
CA LYS A 231 21.47 8.41 -26.65
C LYS A 231 19.98 8.49 -27.02
N ASP A 232 19.33 7.33 -27.17
CA ASP A 232 17.94 7.19 -27.57
C ASP A 232 17.09 6.51 -26.47
N ILE A 233 17.44 6.69 -25.19
CA ILE A 233 16.86 5.91 -24.09
C ILE A 233 15.33 6.05 -24.00
N SER A 234 14.79 7.23 -24.33
CA SER A 234 13.34 7.47 -24.34
C SER A 234 12.61 6.61 -25.37
N LEU A 235 13.20 6.42 -26.57
CA LEU A 235 12.63 5.56 -27.61
C LEU A 235 12.66 4.09 -27.18
N TRP A 236 13.76 3.66 -26.57
CA TRP A 236 13.87 2.31 -26.01
C TRP A 236 12.87 2.09 -24.87
N PHE A 237 12.73 3.08 -23.99
CA PHE A 237 11.76 3.03 -22.90
C PHE A 237 10.32 2.92 -23.42
N GLU A 238 9.94 3.66 -24.46
CA GLU A 238 8.61 3.53 -25.04
C GLU A 238 8.34 2.10 -25.54
N LYS A 239 9.28 1.49 -26.26
CA LYS A 239 9.17 0.08 -26.70
C LYS A 239 9.09 -0.88 -25.52
N TYR A 240 9.93 -0.63 -24.50
CA TYR A 240 10.08 -1.47 -23.32
C TYR A 240 8.90 -1.34 -22.33
N SER A 241 8.21 -0.19 -22.34
CA SER A 241 7.05 0.10 -21.48
C SER A 241 5.92 -0.92 -21.63
N LYS A 242 5.78 -1.53 -22.82
CA LYS A 242 4.81 -2.62 -23.08
C LYS A 242 5.10 -3.87 -22.24
N ILE A 243 6.38 -4.12 -21.95
CA ILE A 243 6.83 -5.24 -21.12
C ILE A 243 6.73 -4.86 -19.65
N LEU A 244 7.06 -3.61 -19.30
CA LEU A 244 6.87 -3.08 -17.94
C LEU A 244 5.39 -3.03 -17.52
N SER A 245 4.46 -2.86 -18.47
CA SER A 245 3.01 -2.88 -18.22
C SER A 245 2.38 -4.28 -18.37
N HIS A 246 3.18 -5.35 -18.38
CA HIS A 246 2.69 -6.70 -18.54
C HIS A 246 1.76 -7.13 -17.37
N LYS A 247 0.76 -7.98 -17.66
CA LYS A 247 -0.26 -8.43 -16.68
C LYS A 247 0.32 -9.19 -15.50
N LYS A 248 1.42 -9.93 -15.72
CA LYS A 248 2.09 -10.73 -14.69
C LYS A 248 3.16 -9.92 -13.95
N TRP A 249 3.03 -9.82 -12.63
CA TRP A 249 3.91 -9.02 -11.77
C TRP A 249 5.39 -9.40 -11.88
N TYR A 250 5.72 -10.69 -11.99
CA TYR A 250 7.12 -11.15 -12.03
C TYR A 250 7.81 -10.81 -13.36
N ILE A 251 7.05 -10.71 -14.47
CA ILE A 251 7.57 -10.20 -15.75
C ILE A 251 7.87 -8.71 -15.62
N ARG A 252 6.99 -7.94 -14.96
CA ARG A 252 7.27 -6.52 -14.66
C ARG A 252 8.52 -6.37 -13.81
N LYS A 253 8.69 -7.24 -12.80
CA LYS A 253 9.89 -7.28 -11.95
C LYS A 253 11.17 -7.55 -12.74
N PHE A 254 11.19 -8.60 -13.56
CA PHE A 254 12.36 -8.89 -14.40
C PHE A 254 12.65 -7.78 -15.41
N ALA A 255 11.60 -7.17 -15.97
CA ALA A 255 11.74 -6.06 -16.90
C ALA A 255 12.35 -4.83 -16.22
N ALA A 256 11.84 -4.48 -15.03
CA ALA A 256 12.35 -3.41 -14.19
C ALA A 256 13.82 -3.64 -13.81
N GLU A 257 14.16 -4.85 -13.37
CA GLU A 257 15.53 -5.21 -13.00
C GLU A 257 16.50 -5.07 -14.18
N SER A 258 16.19 -5.62 -15.36
CA SER A 258 17.11 -5.52 -16.49
C SER A 258 17.29 -4.08 -17.00
N PHE A 259 16.24 -3.25 -16.97
CA PHE A 259 16.29 -1.88 -17.49
C PHE A 259 16.92 -0.88 -16.50
N SER A 260 16.82 -1.13 -15.19
CA SER A 260 17.37 -0.24 -14.15
C SER A 260 18.88 -0.03 -14.29
N PHE A 261 19.59 -0.99 -14.88
CA PHE A 261 21.01 -0.86 -15.22
C PHE A 261 21.28 0.36 -16.11
N LEU A 262 20.44 0.61 -17.13
CA LEU A 262 20.60 1.76 -18.03
C LEU A 262 20.35 3.08 -17.30
N ILE A 263 19.31 3.14 -16.47
CA ILE A 263 18.97 4.33 -15.67
C ILE A 263 20.14 4.72 -14.75
N ASN A 264 20.82 3.72 -14.18
CA ASN A 264 21.98 3.91 -13.33
C ASN A 264 23.20 4.49 -14.06
N LYS A 265 23.22 4.48 -15.41
CA LYS A 265 24.27 5.09 -16.23
C LYS A 265 24.01 6.52 -16.69
N LEU A 266 22.79 7.01 -16.53
CA LEU A 266 22.44 8.39 -16.89
C LEU A 266 23.17 9.40 -15.99
N SER A 267 23.64 10.50 -16.58
CA SER A 267 24.04 11.71 -15.86
C SER A 267 22.84 12.39 -15.19
N ASP A 268 23.05 13.44 -14.38
CA ASP A 268 21.93 14.12 -13.69
C ASP A 268 20.96 14.80 -14.65
N SER A 269 21.47 15.45 -15.70
CA SER A 269 20.64 16.11 -16.71
C SER A 269 19.81 15.10 -17.50
N GLU A 270 20.45 14.01 -17.94
CA GLU A 270 19.79 12.91 -18.64
C GLU A 270 18.76 12.19 -17.75
N LEU A 271 19.07 12.02 -16.46
CA LEU A 271 18.16 11.41 -15.50
C LEU A 271 16.91 12.27 -15.28
N LYS A 272 17.08 13.59 -15.11
CA LYS A 272 15.97 14.54 -14.98
C LYS A 272 15.04 14.47 -16.20
N GLU A 273 15.62 14.49 -17.39
CA GLU A 273 14.86 14.41 -18.64
C GLU A 273 14.17 13.05 -18.81
N TYR A 274 14.85 11.96 -18.46
CA TYR A 274 14.27 10.61 -18.49
C TYR A 274 13.07 10.48 -17.55
N VAL A 275 13.18 10.99 -16.32
CA VAL A 275 12.08 11.02 -15.34
C VAL A 275 10.90 11.78 -15.93
N ARG A 276 11.10 13.01 -16.42
CA ARG A 276 10.05 13.83 -17.04
C ARG A 276 9.30 13.07 -18.15
N LYS A 277 10.03 12.55 -19.14
CA LYS A 277 9.44 11.77 -20.26
C LYS A 277 8.73 10.49 -19.80
N THR A 278 9.22 9.87 -18.73
CA THR A 278 8.58 8.66 -18.17
C THR A 278 7.21 8.99 -17.59
N PHE A 279 7.09 10.09 -16.85
CA PHE A 279 5.80 10.54 -16.32
C PHE A 279 4.85 11.00 -17.44
N GLU A 280 5.35 11.65 -18.48
CA GLU A 280 4.54 12.01 -19.67
C GLU A 280 3.95 10.76 -20.36
N LEU A 281 4.77 9.73 -20.57
CA LEU A 281 4.28 8.47 -21.13
C LEU A 281 3.24 7.82 -20.22
N LEU A 282 3.48 7.83 -18.91
CA LEU A 282 2.57 7.24 -17.92
C LEU A 282 1.20 7.96 -17.90
N ILE A 283 1.19 9.29 -17.95
CA ILE A 283 -0.04 10.10 -18.01
C ILE A 283 -0.77 9.88 -19.33
N SER A 284 -0.05 9.69 -20.43
CA SER A 284 -0.67 9.41 -21.74
C SER A 284 -1.36 8.05 -21.80
N LYS A 285 -0.93 7.07 -20.99
CA LYS A 285 -1.40 5.67 -21.00
C LYS A 285 -1.49 5.10 -19.58
N PRO A 286 -2.35 5.67 -18.71
CA PRO A 286 -2.42 5.28 -17.31
C PRO A 286 -3.01 3.86 -17.19
N SER A 287 -2.32 3.00 -16.45
CA SER A 287 -2.86 1.68 -16.09
C SER A 287 -2.16 1.15 -14.85
N GLN A 288 -2.87 0.33 -14.06
CA GLN A 288 -2.32 -0.25 -12.83
C GLN A 288 -1.01 -1.01 -13.07
N ASN A 289 -0.93 -1.77 -14.17
CA ASN A 289 0.28 -2.51 -14.51
C ASN A 289 1.44 -1.58 -14.89
N MET A 290 1.17 -0.45 -15.56
CA MET A 290 2.19 0.56 -15.88
C MET A 290 2.73 1.19 -14.59
N TYR A 291 1.85 1.56 -13.65
CA TYR A 291 2.27 2.06 -12.34
C TYR A 291 3.17 1.08 -11.61
N ASP A 292 2.73 -0.18 -11.46
CA ASP A 292 3.50 -1.20 -10.75
C ASP A 292 4.85 -1.49 -11.42
N GLY A 293 4.90 -1.55 -12.75
CA GLY A 293 6.13 -1.84 -13.48
C GLY A 293 7.13 -0.67 -13.46
N THR A 294 6.64 0.54 -13.68
CA THR A 294 7.49 1.75 -13.64
C THR A 294 7.96 2.04 -12.22
N SER A 295 7.11 1.83 -11.19
CA SER A 295 7.56 1.99 -9.81
C SER A 295 8.61 0.96 -9.43
N GLN A 296 8.44 -0.30 -9.86
CA GLN A 296 9.46 -1.34 -9.68
C GLN A 296 10.77 -0.96 -10.39
N MET A 297 10.71 -0.39 -11.59
CA MET A 297 11.89 0.02 -12.35
C MET A 297 12.68 1.11 -11.63
N PHE A 298 12.01 2.18 -11.17
CA PHE A 298 12.68 3.22 -10.38
C PHE A 298 13.21 2.67 -9.05
N PHE A 299 12.43 1.80 -8.39
CA PHE A 299 12.89 1.12 -7.18
C PHE A 299 14.17 0.30 -7.43
N GLU A 300 14.22 -0.53 -8.48
CA GLU A 300 15.42 -1.34 -8.78
C GLU A 300 16.65 -0.47 -9.15
N SER A 301 16.45 0.77 -9.62
CA SER A 301 17.54 1.74 -9.79
C SER A 301 18.04 2.32 -8.46
N MET A 302 17.17 2.43 -7.46
CA MET A 302 17.48 2.97 -6.13
C MET A 302 17.90 1.89 -5.13
N LYS A 303 17.59 0.63 -5.41
CA LYS A 303 17.90 -0.53 -4.59
C LYS A 303 19.38 -0.88 -4.68
N GLY A 304 20.05 -0.93 -3.53
CA GLY A 304 21.43 -1.39 -3.39
C GLY A 304 21.51 -2.85 -2.95
N VAL A 305 22.61 -3.23 -2.31
CA VAL A 305 22.90 -4.61 -1.89
C VAL A 305 22.61 -4.79 -0.40
N LEU A 306 22.21 -6.01 -0.01
CA LEU A 306 21.95 -6.39 1.38
C LEU A 306 20.98 -5.46 2.12
N GLY A 307 19.94 -4.95 1.46
CA GLY A 307 18.93 -4.09 2.09
C GLY A 307 19.33 -2.63 2.25
N ASN A 308 20.47 -2.21 1.70
CA ASN A 308 20.88 -0.80 1.61
C ASN A 308 20.43 -0.17 0.30
N TYR A 309 20.29 1.15 0.26
CA TYR A 309 20.03 1.87 -0.98
C TYR A 309 21.30 2.10 -1.80
N HIS A 310 21.14 2.20 -3.12
CA HIS A 310 22.18 2.54 -4.06
C HIS A 310 22.44 4.06 -4.05
N SER A 311 23.64 4.51 -4.44
CA SER A 311 24.01 5.93 -4.53
C SER A 311 23.16 6.74 -5.53
N LYS A 312 22.31 6.07 -6.33
CA LYS A 312 21.34 6.69 -7.24
C LYS A 312 20.07 7.14 -6.50
N MET A 313 19.72 6.51 -5.39
CA MET A 313 18.53 6.86 -4.58
C MET A 313 18.46 8.35 -4.23
N PRO A 314 19.49 8.98 -3.62
CA PRO A 314 19.42 10.39 -3.25
C PRO A 314 19.42 11.36 -4.44
N ARG A 315 19.67 10.87 -5.67
CA ARG A 315 19.61 11.65 -6.92
C ARG A 315 18.28 11.48 -7.64
N LEU A 316 17.73 10.27 -7.63
CA LEU A 316 16.50 9.92 -8.34
C LEU A 316 15.25 10.28 -7.54
N LEU A 317 15.21 9.97 -6.23
CA LEU A 317 14.01 10.17 -5.43
C LEU A 317 13.55 11.65 -5.39
N PRO A 318 14.45 12.65 -5.21
CA PRO A 318 14.04 14.05 -5.30
C PRO A 318 13.44 14.41 -6.66
N LEU A 319 13.97 13.87 -7.77
CA LEU A 319 13.41 14.12 -9.09
C LEU A 319 11.99 13.57 -9.24
N LEU A 320 11.65 12.48 -8.55
CA LEU A 320 10.29 11.95 -8.51
C LEU A 320 9.35 12.89 -7.75
N PHE A 321 9.79 13.45 -6.62
CA PHE A 321 9.01 14.44 -5.87
C PHE A 321 8.74 15.69 -6.70
N ARG A 322 9.74 16.18 -7.44
CA ARG A 322 9.59 17.35 -8.35
C ARG A 322 8.56 17.15 -9.46
N GLN A 323 8.16 15.92 -9.77
CA GLN A 323 7.08 15.70 -10.74
C GLN A 323 5.70 16.05 -10.17
N LEU A 324 5.57 16.08 -8.85
CA LEU A 324 4.38 16.51 -8.11
C LEU A 324 4.33 18.04 -7.94
N ASP A 325 5.34 18.76 -8.46
CA ASP A 325 5.37 20.22 -8.45
C ASP A 325 4.22 20.80 -9.29
N TRP A 326 3.51 21.81 -8.74
CA TRP A 326 2.50 22.57 -9.48
C TRP A 326 3.20 23.38 -10.58
N ASN A 327 2.67 23.34 -11.81
CA ASN A 327 3.26 24.05 -12.93
C ASN A 327 2.35 25.21 -13.37
N GLU A 328 2.68 26.41 -12.89
CA GLU A 328 1.93 27.64 -13.17
C GLU A 328 1.96 28.02 -14.66
N GLU A 329 3.04 27.68 -15.37
CA GLU A 329 3.24 28.01 -16.79
C GLU A 329 2.53 27.01 -17.74
N SER A 330 1.83 26.01 -17.20
CA SER A 330 1.18 25.00 -18.01
C SER A 330 -0.10 25.53 -18.66
N ASN A 331 -0.26 25.27 -19.96
CA ASN A 331 -1.48 25.56 -20.72
C ASN A 331 -2.68 24.66 -20.35
N ASP A 332 -2.47 23.66 -19.49
CA ASP A 332 -3.52 22.74 -19.09
C ASP A 332 -4.49 23.34 -18.07
N THR A 333 -5.78 23.02 -18.20
CA THR A 333 -6.78 23.41 -17.19
C THR A 333 -6.41 22.90 -15.80
N ILE A 334 -6.74 23.66 -14.75
CA ILE A 334 -6.50 23.30 -13.34
C ILE A 334 -7.00 21.88 -13.02
N LYS A 335 -8.20 21.52 -13.49
CA LYS A 335 -8.79 20.20 -13.27
C LYS A 335 -7.96 19.07 -13.87
N LYS A 336 -7.41 19.28 -15.08
CA LYS A 336 -6.54 18.31 -15.75
C LYS A 336 -5.22 18.18 -14.96
N GLN A 337 -4.61 19.28 -14.58
CA GLN A 337 -3.37 19.26 -13.78
C GLN A 337 -3.56 18.52 -12.46
N LEU A 338 -4.67 18.73 -11.75
CA LEU A 338 -4.99 18.00 -10.52
C LEU A 338 -5.14 16.49 -10.76
N SER A 339 -5.82 16.09 -11.84
CA SER A 339 -5.94 14.69 -12.23
C SER A 339 -4.57 14.08 -12.55
N ASP A 340 -3.72 14.81 -13.27
CA ASP A 340 -2.38 14.38 -13.62
C ASP A 340 -1.50 14.25 -12.38
N ILE A 341 -1.59 15.18 -11.42
CA ILE A 341 -0.88 15.08 -10.14
C ILE A 341 -1.32 13.83 -9.37
N GLY A 342 -2.63 13.51 -9.31
CA GLY A 342 -3.09 12.28 -8.67
C GLY A 342 -2.52 11.01 -9.33
N ASN A 343 -2.44 11.00 -10.66
CA ASN A 343 -1.78 9.93 -11.42
C ASN A 343 -0.29 9.84 -11.08
N LYS A 344 0.42 10.97 -11.05
CA LYS A 344 1.86 11.01 -10.70
C LYS A 344 2.10 10.56 -9.26
N PHE A 345 1.24 10.99 -8.33
CA PHE A 345 1.30 10.64 -6.91
C PHE A 345 1.27 9.12 -6.71
N THR A 346 0.37 8.42 -7.41
CA THR A 346 0.24 6.96 -7.35
C THR A 346 1.56 6.24 -7.67
N LEU A 347 2.34 6.75 -8.63
CA LEU A 347 3.64 6.18 -8.97
C LEU A 347 4.66 6.39 -7.85
N VAL A 348 4.74 7.61 -7.32
CA VAL A 348 5.70 7.98 -6.27
C VAL A 348 5.41 7.22 -4.99
N GLU A 349 4.14 7.12 -4.59
CA GLU A 349 3.69 6.35 -3.43
C GLU A 349 4.12 4.88 -3.54
N LYS A 350 3.88 4.24 -4.70
CA LYS A 350 4.32 2.85 -4.94
C LYS A 350 5.84 2.69 -4.88
N CYS A 351 6.61 3.66 -5.36
CA CYS A 351 8.07 3.63 -5.23
C CYS A 351 8.49 3.69 -3.76
N LEU A 352 7.85 4.55 -2.96
CA LEU A 352 8.15 4.68 -1.52
C LEU A 352 7.78 3.41 -0.75
N ILE A 353 6.65 2.77 -1.07
CA ILE A 353 6.26 1.48 -0.46
C ILE A 353 7.35 0.43 -0.71
N LEU A 354 7.84 0.31 -1.95
CA LEU A 354 8.91 -0.63 -2.28
C LEU A 354 10.23 -0.31 -1.55
N LEU A 355 10.60 0.97 -1.44
CA LEU A 355 11.78 1.40 -0.69
C LEU A 355 11.66 1.05 0.80
N ARG A 356 10.53 1.39 1.42
CA ARG A 356 10.22 1.06 2.82
C ARG A 356 10.34 -0.44 3.07
N ASP A 357 9.66 -1.26 2.27
CA ASP A 357 9.64 -2.71 2.45
C ASP A 357 11.02 -3.35 2.23
N TYR A 358 11.88 -2.72 1.42
CA TYR A 358 13.25 -3.18 1.18
C TYR A 358 14.24 -2.80 2.27
N SER A 359 14.03 -1.64 2.91
CA SER A 359 14.90 -1.18 3.99
C SER A 359 14.93 -2.20 5.13
N LYS A 360 16.12 -2.52 5.64
CA LYS A 360 16.29 -3.53 6.70
C LYS A 360 16.13 -2.99 8.11
N ASN A 361 16.44 -1.72 8.32
CA ASN A 361 16.50 -1.09 9.64
C ASN A 361 16.16 0.41 9.54
N LYS A 362 16.05 1.06 10.70
CA LYS A 362 15.80 2.50 10.82
C LYS A 362 16.89 3.34 10.16
N GLU A 363 18.16 2.95 10.27
CA GLU A 363 19.29 3.70 9.69
C GLU A 363 19.24 3.81 8.16
N VAL A 364 18.89 2.72 7.48
CA VAL A 364 18.71 2.75 6.03
C VAL A 364 17.48 3.57 5.67
N ALA A 365 16.36 3.35 6.37
CA ALA A 365 15.14 4.12 6.15
C ALA A 365 15.35 5.63 6.38
N LYS A 366 16.23 6.02 7.31
CA LYS A 366 16.57 7.43 7.61
C LYS A 366 17.03 8.20 6.37
N GLN A 367 17.72 7.55 5.44
CA GLN A 367 18.13 8.21 4.19
C GLN A 367 16.94 8.67 3.33
N VAL A 368 15.81 7.94 3.36
CA VAL A 368 14.59 8.34 2.67
C VAL A 368 13.85 9.39 3.49
N TRP A 369 13.82 9.26 4.82
CA TRP A 369 13.28 10.28 5.72
C TRP A 369 13.95 11.64 5.53
N ASP A 370 15.28 11.70 5.48
CA ASP A 370 16.02 12.95 5.28
C ASP A 370 15.59 13.68 3.99
N LEU A 371 15.32 12.92 2.92
CA LEU A 371 14.85 13.46 1.64
C LEU A 371 13.38 13.90 1.70
N LEU A 372 12.53 13.14 2.38
CA LEU A 372 11.12 13.50 2.60
C LEU A 372 10.99 14.77 3.45
N VAL A 373 11.75 14.86 4.55
CA VAL A 373 11.79 16.04 5.42
C VAL A 373 12.28 17.25 4.64
N LYS A 374 13.37 17.12 3.89
CA LYS A 374 13.91 18.20 3.06
C LYS A 374 12.90 18.68 2.02
N GLU A 375 12.16 17.78 1.38
CA GLU A 375 11.12 18.14 0.43
C GLU A 375 9.95 18.84 1.12
N PHE A 376 9.54 18.34 2.28
CA PHE A 376 8.49 18.96 3.10
C PHE A 376 8.87 20.38 3.54
N GLU A 377 10.09 20.57 4.05
CA GLU A 377 10.63 21.88 4.40
C GLU A 377 10.64 22.84 3.22
N TYR A 378 11.03 22.35 2.03
CA TYR A 378 10.99 23.15 0.81
C TYR A 378 9.56 23.61 0.49
N LEU A 379 8.56 22.72 0.52
CA LEU A 379 7.17 23.08 0.25
C LEU A 379 6.62 24.09 1.26
N ILE A 380 6.95 23.96 2.54
CA ILE A 380 6.58 24.94 3.58
C ILE A 380 7.22 26.30 3.31
N GLN A 381 8.49 26.33 2.87
CA GLN A 381 9.15 27.59 2.50
C GLN A 381 8.52 28.25 1.28
N VAL A 382 8.14 27.47 0.26
CA VAL A 382 7.42 27.98 -0.92
C VAL A 382 6.07 28.54 -0.51
N TRP A 383 5.29 27.79 0.28
CA TRP A 383 4.00 28.23 0.80
C TRP A 383 4.09 29.56 1.54
N ARG A 384 5.06 29.70 2.45
CA ARG A 384 5.27 30.96 3.19
C ARG A 384 5.52 32.14 2.25
N ARG A 385 6.25 31.94 1.15
CA ARG A 385 6.51 33.01 0.17
C ARG A 385 5.25 33.36 -0.63
N THR A 386 4.50 32.37 -1.08
CA THR A 386 3.29 32.58 -1.90
C THR A 386 2.16 33.23 -1.11
N THR A 387 1.99 32.86 0.16
CA THR A 387 0.96 33.44 1.04
C THR A 387 1.22 34.92 1.32
N MET A 388 2.49 35.32 1.47
CA MET A 388 2.87 36.73 1.68
C MET A 388 2.52 37.64 0.49
N ILE A 389 2.41 37.07 -0.71
CA ILE A 389 2.10 37.80 -1.95
C ILE A 389 0.60 37.71 -2.29
N HIS A 390 -0.21 37.00 -1.47
CA HIS A 390 -1.62 36.69 -1.71
C HIS A 390 -1.86 36.04 -3.09
N ASP A 391 -0.97 35.14 -3.47
CA ASP A 391 -1.02 34.46 -4.75
C ASP A 391 -1.95 33.23 -4.69
N GLN A 392 -2.70 32.98 -5.78
CA GLN A 392 -3.52 31.78 -5.94
C GLN A 392 -2.67 30.50 -5.89
N SER A 393 -1.38 30.60 -6.16
CA SER A 393 -0.41 29.51 -6.01
C SER A 393 -0.37 28.91 -4.59
N ALA A 394 -0.69 29.69 -3.55
CA ALA A 394 -0.70 29.22 -2.17
C ALA A 394 -1.66 28.04 -1.94
N LEU A 395 -2.80 28.00 -2.65
CA LEU A 395 -3.75 26.89 -2.59
C LEU A 395 -3.13 25.60 -3.15
N TYR A 396 -2.45 25.68 -4.29
CA TYR A 396 -1.83 24.52 -4.92
C TYR A 396 -0.69 23.98 -4.07
N VAL A 397 0.16 24.86 -3.52
CA VAL A 397 1.22 24.45 -2.59
C VAL A 397 0.63 23.78 -1.35
N SER A 398 -0.51 24.26 -0.83
CA SER A 398 -1.20 23.61 0.28
C SER A 398 -1.70 22.19 -0.06
N LEU A 399 -2.18 21.96 -1.29
CA LEU A 399 -2.51 20.60 -1.77
C LEU A 399 -1.27 19.71 -1.87
N GLN A 400 -0.14 20.26 -2.32
CA GLN A 400 1.12 19.52 -2.41
C GLN A 400 1.68 19.15 -1.04
N ILE A 401 1.55 20.03 -0.03
CA ILE A 401 1.85 19.70 1.36
C ILE A 401 1.00 18.50 1.81
N GLY A 402 -0.27 18.44 1.40
CA GLY A 402 -1.17 17.29 1.64
C GLY A 402 -0.63 16.01 1.01
N HIS A 403 -0.17 16.05 -0.24
CA HIS A 403 0.50 14.90 -0.87
C HIS A 403 1.78 14.51 -0.14
N ALA A 404 2.61 15.48 0.28
CA ALA A 404 3.83 15.19 1.02
C ALA A 404 3.53 14.47 2.35
N PHE A 405 2.48 14.86 3.07
CA PHE A 405 2.00 14.10 4.23
C PHE A 405 1.67 12.65 3.87
N GLN A 406 0.90 12.43 2.81
CA GLN A 406 0.55 11.07 2.40
C GLN A 406 1.78 10.22 2.02
N LEU A 407 2.78 10.82 1.36
CA LEU A 407 4.05 10.14 1.07
C LEU A 407 4.83 9.81 2.35
N ILE A 408 4.86 10.72 3.33
CA ILE A 408 5.50 10.49 4.63
C ILE A 408 4.79 9.36 5.39
N ARG A 409 3.45 9.30 5.33
CA ARG A 409 2.64 8.27 5.99
C ARG A 409 2.98 6.84 5.57
N VAL A 410 3.52 6.66 4.34
CA VAL A 410 4.04 5.36 3.89
C VAL A 410 5.03 4.79 4.89
N PHE A 411 5.89 5.62 5.49
CA PHE A 411 6.90 5.20 6.45
C PHE A 411 6.42 5.22 7.92
N THR A 412 5.52 6.13 8.31
CA THR A 412 5.03 6.20 9.71
C THR A 412 4.25 4.95 10.11
N THR A 413 3.50 4.35 9.19
CA THR A 413 2.71 3.13 9.42
C THR A 413 3.56 1.89 9.76
N SER A 414 4.89 1.97 9.68
CA SER A 414 5.81 0.89 9.98
C SER A 414 6.74 1.25 11.15
N VAL A 415 6.41 0.77 12.35
CA VAL A 415 7.18 1.03 13.61
C VAL A 415 8.68 0.79 13.44
N GLU A 416 9.08 -0.28 12.74
CA GLU A 416 10.49 -0.64 12.57
C GLU A 416 11.27 0.28 11.60
N ARG A 417 10.59 1.15 10.85
CA ARG A 417 11.18 2.05 9.83
C ARG A 417 10.89 3.53 10.11
N CYS A 418 10.22 3.80 11.22
CA CYS A 418 9.88 5.13 11.69
C CYS A 418 11.13 5.82 12.28
N ASP A 419 11.33 7.10 11.94
CA ASP A 419 12.40 7.95 12.46
C ASP A 419 11.81 9.15 13.23
N GLU A 420 11.97 9.12 14.54
CA GLU A 420 11.32 10.02 15.49
C GLU A 420 11.82 11.46 15.34
N GLU A 421 13.12 11.63 15.11
CA GLU A 421 13.75 12.92 14.88
C GLU A 421 13.18 13.62 13.63
N SER A 422 13.02 12.86 12.53
CA SER A 422 12.42 13.34 11.29
C SER A 422 10.95 13.72 11.47
N ILE A 423 10.18 12.94 12.22
CA ILE A 423 8.78 13.25 12.53
C ILE A 423 8.67 14.55 13.33
N LEU A 424 9.48 14.72 14.36
CA LEU A 424 9.50 15.96 15.15
C LEU A 424 9.85 17.17 14.29
N LYS A 425 10.76 17.04 13.30
CA LYS A 425 11.04 18.10 12.34
C LYS A 425 9.81 18.45 11.49
N VAL A 426 9.13 17.45 10.92
CA VAL A 426 7.90 17.65 10.13
C VAL A 426 6.80 18.35 10.94
N LEU A 427 6.59 17.91 12.19
CA LEU A 427 5.60 18.51 13.10
C LEU A 427 5.93 19.96 13.42
N LYS A 428 7.21 20.28 13.68
CA LYS A 428 7.65 21.66 13.89
C LYS A 428 7.43 22.52 12.64
N CYS A 429 7.67 21.98 11.45
CA CYS A 429 7.48 22.69 10.18
C CYS A 429 6.02 23.03 9.88
N VAL A 430 5.07 22.16 10.23
CA VAL A 430 3.63 22.39 9.95
C VAL A 430 2.94 23.21 11.03
N ASN A 431 3.50 23.33 12.24
CA ASN A 431 2.86 23.96 13.40
C ASN A 431 2.77 25.50 13.29
N HIS A 432 2.03 25.98 12.30
CA HIS A 432 1.70 27.37 12.05
C HIS A 432 0.19 27.52 11.91
N LYS A 433 -0.40 28.38 12.74
CA LYS A 433 -1.85 28.64 12.74
C LYS A 433 -2.35 29.08 11.36
N GLU A 434 -1.62 29.99 10.71
CA GLU A 434 -1.94 30.52 9.39
C GLU A 434 -2.07 29.40 8.35
N LEU A 435 -1.04 28.54 8.25
CA LEU A 435 -1.03 27.40 7.35
C LEU A 435 -2.23 26.48 7.58
N ILE A 436 -2.41 26.02 8.82
CA ILE A 436 -3.44 25.03 9.17
C ILE A 436 -4.84 25.60 8.93
N SER A 437 -5.08 26.87 9.25
CA SER A 437 -6.37 27.52 9.04
C SER A 437 -6.76 27.70 7.57
N GLU A 438 -5.77 27.78 6.68
CA GLU A 438 -5.95 27.94 5.24
C GLU A 438 -5.89 26.62 4.46
N MET A 439 -5.59 25.49 5.11
CA MET A 439 -5.51 24.19 4.46
C MET A 439 -6.87 23.79 3.83
N PRO A 440 -6.87 23.30 2.58
CA PRO A 440 -8.01 22.59 2.01
C PRO A 440 -8.38 21.36 2.84
N SER A 441 -9.64 20.93 2.76
CA SER A 441 -10.14 19.76 3.50
C SER A 441 -9.30 18.50 3.24
N GLN A 442 -8.87 18.25 2.00
CA GLN A 442 -8.02 17.10 1.67
C GLN A 442 -6.64 17.16 2.35
N THR A 443 -6.02 18.34 2.40
CA THR A 443 -4.72 18.55 3.07
C THR A 443 -4.87 18.39 4.58
N ALA A 444 -5.93 18.95 5.17
CA ALA A 444 -6.23 18.79 6.59
C ALA A 444 -6.45 17.30 6.95
N GLN A 445 -7.20 16.55 6.13
CA GLN A 445 -7.37 15.09 6.31
C GLN A 445 -6.05 14.33 6.25
N ALA A 446 -5.13 14.74 5.38
CA ALA A 446 -3.79 14.14 5.28
C ALA A 446 -2.95 14.41 6.54
N LEU A 447 -2.95 15.65 7.04
CA LEU A 447 -2.30 16.02 8.30
C LEU A 447 -2.90 15.24 9.48
N PHE A 448 -4.23 15.17 9.57
CA PHE A 448 -4.92 14.47 10.65
C PHE A 448 -4.62 12.98 10.64
N SER A 449 -4.63 12.35 9.47
CA SER A 449 -4.26 10.95 9.34
C SER A 449 -2.80 10.71 9.69
N PHE A 450 -1.89 11.63 9.33
CA PHE A 450 -0.49 11.57 9.73
C PHE A 450 -0.33 11.65 11.25
N ILE A 451 -1.02 12.59 11.93
CA ILE A 451 -0.98 12.69 13.40
C ILE A 451 -1.51 11.41 14.05
N THR A 452 -2.65 10.86 13.57
CA THR A 452 -3.18 9.60 14.10
C THR A 452 -2.19 8.45 13.92
N ASP A 453 -1.62 8.28 12.72
CA ASP A 453 -0.67 7.19 12.45
C ASP A 453 0.57 7.28 13.35
N ILE A 454 1.03 8.49 13.69
CA ILE A 454 2.15 8.67 14.62
C ILE A 454 1.77 8.27 16.04
N VAL A 455 0.59 8.68 16.53
CA VAL A 455 0.10 8.30 17.87
C VAL A 455 -0.07 6.79 18.00
N ASP A 456 -0.47 6.12 16.91
CA ASP A 456 -0.59 4.66 16.86
C ASP A 456 0.78 3.95 16.87
N THR A 457 1.82 4.55 16.28
CA THR A 457 3.10 3.88 16.00
C THR A 457 4.25 4.24 16.93
N MET A 458 4.23 5.41 17.57
CA MET A 458 5.29 5.88 18.47
C MET A 458 4.93 5.71 19.94
N GLN A 459 5.92 5.48 20.80
CA GLN A 459 5.75 5.59 22.26
C GLN A 459 5.39 7.06 22.57
N ARG A 460 4.29 7.23 23.29
CA ARG A 460 3.31 8.30 23.06
C ARG A 460 3.56 9.60 23.85
N SER A 461 4.52 9.60 24.79
CA SER A 461 4.80 10.75 25.68
C SER A 461 5.40 11.97 24.97
N ASP A 462 6.44 11.76 24.16
CA ASP A 462 7.26 12.86 23.61
C ASP A 462 6.54 13.62 22.49
N LEU A 463 5.61 12.94 21.80
CA LEU A 463 4.80 13.53 20.76
C LEU A 463 3.78 14.50 21.35
N ILE A 464 3.14 14.13 22.46
CA ILE A 464 2.04 14.89 23.05
C ILE A 464 2.56 16.18 23.68
N GLU A 465 3.68 16.13 24.41
CA GLU A 465 4.33 17.33 24.94
C GLU A 465 4.70 18.35 23.84
N ASN A 466 5.13 17.87 22.67
CA ASN A 466 5.51 18.74 21.55
C ASN A 466 4.35 19.12 20.63
N SER A 467 3.19 18.46 20.74
CA SER A 467 2.06 18.62 19.80
C SER A 467 0.85 19.36 20.38
N HIS A 468 0.84 19.77 21.65
CA HIS A 468 -0.25 20.58 22.21
C HIS A 468 -0.63 21.79 21.34
N ASN A 469 0.37 22.56 20.90
CA ASN A 469 0.16 23.71 20.02
C ASN A 469 -0.34 23.30 18.63
N LEU A 470 0.10 22.15 18.13
CA LEU A 470 -0.33 21.63 16.83
C LEU A 470 -1.80 21.19 16.89
N LEU A 471 -2.17 20.42 17.92
CA LEU A 471 -3.55 20.00 18.19
C LEU A 471 -4.45 21.23 18.33
N TYR A 472 -4.03 22.23 19.12
CA TYR A 472 -4.75 23.49 19.23
C TYR A 472 -4.92 24.20 17.87
N ASN A 473 -3.87 24.25 17.04
CA ASN A 473 -3.96 24.88 15.73
C ASN A 473 -4.91 24.14 14.77
N CYS A 474 -5.10 22.81 14.93
CA CYS A 474 -6.04 22.02 14.12
C CYS A 474 -7.50 22.48 14.28
N PHE A 475 -7.85 23.21 15.34
CA PHE A 475 -9.19 23.78 15.56
C PHE A 475 -9.60 24.85 14.55
N PHE A 476 -8.60 25.51 13.96
CA PHE A 476 -8.82 26.60 13.02
C PHE A 476 -9.03 26.13 11.58
N VAL A 477 -8.99 24.81 11.32
CA VAL A 477 -9.40 24.25 10.02
C VAL A 477 -10.86 24.59 9.76
N LYS A 478 -11.15 25.12 8.57
CA LYS A 478 -12.48 25.60 8.17
C LYS A 478 -13.54 24.48 8.16
N ASP A 479 -13.14 23.28 7.73
CA ASP A 479 -14.01 22.10 7.72
C ASP A 479 -14.11 21.46 9.11
N LYS A 480 -15.08 21.93 9.90
CA LYS A 480 -15.32 21.49 11.27
C LYS A 480 -15.65 19.99 11.36
N GLN A 481 -16.35 19.43 10.37
CA GLN A 481 -16.68 18.00 10.36
C GLN A 481 -15.42 17.13 10.29
N THR A 482 -14.42 17.57 9.53
CA THR A 482 -13.11 16.90 9.45
C THR A 482 -12.35 16.98 10.79
N VAL A 483 -12.42 18.13 11.49
CA VAL A 483 -11.83 18.29 12.85
C VAL A 483 -12.49 17.35 13.86
N TYR A 484 -13.82 17.32 13.87
CA TYR A 484 -14.60 16.43 14.73
C TYR A 484 -14.24 14.95 14.52
N THR A 485 -14.17 14.51 13.26
CA THR A 485 -13.80 13.14 12.90
C THR A 485 -12.37 12.81 13.33
N PHE A 486 -11.45 13.75 13.20
CA PHE A 486 -10.06 13.60 13.65
C PHE A 486 -9.97 13.39 15.16
N TYR A 487 -10.60 14.25 15.96
CA TYR A 487 -10.56 14.12 17.42
C TYR A 487 -11.25 12.84 17.90
N LYS A 488 -12.34 12.42 17.26
CA LYS A 488 -12.97 11.13 17.53
C LYS A 488 -11.98 9.97 17.34
N LYS A 489 -11.30 9.93 16.18
CA LYS A 489 -10.32 8.88 15.87
C LYS A 489 -9.11 8.94 16.81
N LEU A 490 -8.62 10.14 17.10
CA LEU A 490 -7.49 10.35 18.00
C LEU A 490 -7.79 9.82 19.40
N MET A 491 -8.99 10.07 19.93
CA MET A 491 -9.41 9.56 21.24
C MET A 491 -9.53 8.03 21.31
N THR A 492 -9.81 7.35 20.19
CA THR A 492 -9.83 5.87 20.15
C THR A 492 -8.44 5.23 20.05
N CYS A 493 -7.44 5.98 19.63
CA CYS A 493 -6.06 5.51 19.43
C CYS A 493 -5.18 5.57 20.69
N VAL A 494 -5.60 6.37 21.68
CA VAL A 494 -4.82 6.66 22.89
C VAL A 494 -5.06 5.58 23.94
N GLY A 495 -3.98 5.06 24.55
CA GLY A 495 -4.07 3.94 25.49
C GLY A 495 -3.49 4.18 26.88
N THR A 496 -2.99 5.38 27.20
CA THR A 496 -2.60 5.74 28.58
C THR A 496 -3.50 6.88 29.11
N GLU A 497 -3.68 6.91 30.43
CA GLU A 497 -4.57 7.87 31.09
C GLU A 497 -4.10 9.33 30.92
N GLU A 498 -2.80 9.61 31.07
CA GLU A 498 -2.25 10.97 30.99
C GLU A 498 -2.39 11.61 29.59
N GLU A 499 -2.19 10.81 28.55
CA GLU A 499 -2.31 11.22 27.16
C GLU A 499 -3.76 11.48 26.77
N SER A 500 -4.64 10.60 27.24
CA SER A 500 -6.09 10.77 27.11
C SER A 500 -6.51 12.09 27.75
N ASN A 501 -6.03 12.38 28.96
CA ASN A 501 -6.35 13.63 29.67
C ASN A 501 -5.90 14.88 28.91
N THR A 502 -4.74 14.83 28.24
CA THR A 502 -4.26 15.94 27.41
C THR A 502 -5.12 16.16 26.17
N ILE A 503 -5.40 15.09 25.43
CA ILE A 503 -6.19 15.18 24.19
C ILE A 503 -7.62 15.60 24.51
N VAL A 504 -8.18 15.11 25.62
CA VAL A 504 -9.47 15.53 26.18
C VAL A 504 -9.46 17.01 26.53
N LYS A 505 -8.42 17.52 27.20
CA LYS A 505 -8.31 18.95 27.54
C LYS A 505 -8.31 19.83 26.29
N GLU A 506 -7.54 19.48 25.26
CA GLU A 506 -7.53 20.26 24.01
C GLU A 506 -8.88 20.13 23.29
N PHE A 507 -9.43 18.93 23.17
CA PHE A 507 -10.76 18.72 22.59
C PHE A 507 -11.85 19.56 23.29
N LEU A 508 -11.82 19.64 24.63
CA LEU A 508 -12.71 20.50 25.40
C LEU A 508 -12.53 21.98 25.09
N ARG A 509 -11.30 22.46 24.91
CA ARG A 509 -11.05 23.85 24.49
C ARG A 509 -11.69 24.15 23.14
N PHE A 510 -11.60 23.21 22.19
CA PHE A 510 -12.25 23.33 20.90
C PHE A 510 -13.76 23.39 21.00
N VAL A 511 -14.39 22.43 21.68
CA VAL A 511 -15.84 22.41 21.87
C VAL A 511 -16.32 23.72 22.52
N ASN A 512 -15.59 24.21 23.53
CA ASN A 512 -15.92 25.47 24.19
C ASN A 512 -15.78 26.71 23.29
N SER A 513 -14.90 26.66 22.28
CA SER A 513 -14.73 27.73 21.30
C SER A 513 -15.73 27.63 20.15
N ASP A 514 -16.05 26.42 19.70
CA ASP A 514 -16.88 26.18 18.51
C ASP A 514 -18.39 26.28 18.82
N ILE A 515 -18.80 25.98 20.06
CA ILE A 515 -20.21 25.96 20.49
C ILE A 515 -20.92 27.32 20.31
N GLU A 516 -20.20 28.44 20.36
CA GLU A 516 -20.78 29.78 20.18
C GLU A 516 -21.10 30.11 18.72
N GLU A 517 -20.27 29.62 17.79
CA GLU A 517 -20.42 29.90 16.36
C GLU A 517 -21.19 28.79 15.63
N ASN A 518 -20.98 27.52 16.01
CA ASN A 518 -21.42 26.32 15.31
C ASN A 518 -22.18 25.35 16.26
N MET A 519 -23.16 25.87 16.99
CA MET A 519 -23.85 25.12 18.05
C MET A 519 -24.47 23.79 17.58
N GLU A 520 -25.20 23.81 16.46
CA GLU A 520 -25.92 22.63 15.93
C GLU A 520 -25.00 21.47 15.58
N THR A 521 -23.92 21.75 14.85
CA THR A 521 -22.92 20.75 14.50
C THR A 521 -22.15 20.25 15.72
N THR A 522 -21.85 21.14 16.67
CA THR A 522 -21.15 20.78 17.92
C THR A 522 -21.98 19.82 18.76
N VAL A 523 -23.27 20.12 18.98
CA VAL A 523 -24.18 19.26 19.76
C VAL A 523 -24.42 17.93 19.06
N SER A 524 -24.64 17.93 17.75
CA SER A 524 -24.79 16.69 16.97
C SER A 524 -23.55 15.79 17.06
N PHE A 525 -22.35 16.39 17.01
CA PHE A 525 -21.11 15.65 17.21
C PHE A 525 -21.00 15.08 18.62
N LEU A 526 -21.22 15.91 19.66
CA LEU A 526 -21.16 15.47 21.05
C LEU A 526 -22.14 14.33 21.32
N LEU A 527 -23.36 14.42 20.79
CA LEU A 527 -24.36 13.36 20.89
C LEU A 527 -23.89 12.06 20.22
N ASN A 528 -23.37 12.13 19.00
CA ASN A 528 -22.80 10.97 18.31
C ASN A 528 -21.59 10.39 19.07
N PHE A 529 -20.77 11.25 19.66
CA PHE A 529 -19.61 10.88 20.45
C PHE A 529 -20.03 10.14 21.73
N ILE A 530 -21.06 10.64 22.44
CA ILE A 530 -21.70 9.96 23.57
C ILE A 530 -22.20 8.58 23.15
N HIS A 531 -22.99 8.49 22.08
CA HIS A 531 -23.58 7.21 21.65
C HIS A 531 -22.55 6.17 21.23
N THR A 532 -21.46 6.58 20.57
CA THR A 532 -20.44 5.63 20.10
C THR A 532 -19.59 5.10 21.27
N ASN A 533 -19.28 5.94 22.25
CA ASN A 533 -18.33 5.58 23.29
C ASN A 533 -18.99 5.03 24.57
N LEU A 534 -20.31 5.20 24.76
CA LEU A 534 -21.05 4.52 25.82
C LEU A 534 -21.30 3.03 25.51
N THR A 535 -21.15 2.60 24.26
CA THR A 535 -21.37 1.21 23.83
C THR A 535 -20.11 0.35 23.85
N ASP A 536 -18.92 0.94 23.87
CA ASP A 536 -17.64 0.22 23.85
C ASP A 536 -17.06 0.13 25.28
N GLU A 537 -17.06 -1.08 25.87
CA GLU A 537 -16.52 -1.35 27.22
C GLU A 537 -15.00 -1.07 27.37
N ASN A 538 -14.30 -0.73 26.30
CA ASN A 538 -12.84 -0.55 26.24
C ASN A 538 -12.35 0.91 26.26
N THR A 539 -13.22 1.91 26.42
CA THR A 539 -12.76 3.32 26.48
C THR A 539 -12.25 3.70 27.87
N PHE A 540 -10.94 3.89 28.01
CA PHE A 540 -10.24 4.45 29.18
C PHE A 540 -10.53 5.96 29.42
N LEU A 541 -11.61 6.50 28.85
CA LEU A 541 -12.01 7.89 29.03
C LEU A 541 -12.85 8.01 30.29
N GLU A 542 -12.24 8.48 31.37
CA GLU A 542 -12.99 8.93 32.54
C GLU A 542 -13.84 10.17 32.17
N TYR A 543 -15.10 9.93 31.79
CA TYR A 543 -16.09 10.96 31.48
C TYR A 543 -16.29 11.98 32.61
N SER A 544 -15.91 11.63 33.85
CA SER A 544 -15.85 12.53 35.00
C SER A 544 -14.98 13.77 34.72
N GLN A 545 -13.86 13.63 33.98
CA GLN A 545 -12.97 14.74 33.67
C GLN A 545 -13.56 15.78 32.71
N LEU A 546 -14.51 15.38 31.85
CA LEU A 546 -15.26 16.28 30.97
C LEU A 546 -16.28 17.14 31.75
N SER A 547 -16.74 16.63 32.89
CA SER A 547 -17.84 17.22 33.67
C SER A 547 -17.40 18.17 34.79
N GLU A 548 -16.16 18.04 35.30
CA GLU A 548 -15.94 18.41 36.70
C GLU A 548 -15.50 19.84 37.04
N LYS A 549 -15.20 20.78 36.12
CA LYS A 549 -14.99 22.18 36.58
C LYS A 549 -15.17 23.36 35.61
N ASN A 550 -14.91 23.27 34.30
CA ASN A 550 -14.73 24.48 33.45
C ASN A 550 -15.34 24.44 32.02
N SER A 551 -16.32 23.59 31.74
CA SER A 551 -16.91 23.51 30.39
C SER A 551 -17.92 24.65 30.12
N LYS A 552 -17.45 25.71 29.46
CA LYS A 552 -18.27 26.80 28.90
C LYS A 552 -19.45 26.27 28.07
N PHE A 553 -19.23 25.21 27.28
CA PHE A 553 -20.25 24.61 26.41
C PHE A 553 -21.47 24.11 27.20
N VAL A 554 -21.29 23.55 28.40
CA VAL A 554 -22.40 23.08 29.25
C VAL A 554 -23.29 24.25 29.66
N SER A 555 -22.69 25.40 30.02
CA SER A 555 -23.45 26.61 30.38
C SER A 555 -24.16 27.24 29.18
N VAL A 556 -23.53 27.24 28.00
CA VAL A 556 -24.12 27.74 26.75
C VAL A 556 -25.31 26.89 26.33
N ILE A 557 -25.16 25.56 26.34
CA ILE A 557 -26.25 24.63 26.02
C ILE A 557 -27.39 24.80 27.04
N GLN A 558 -27.09 24.93 28.34
CA GLN A 558 -28.13 25.15 29.35
C GLN A 558 -28.93 26.44 29.09
N GLN A 559 -28.25 27.56 28.82
CA GLN A 559 -28.92 28.83 28.53
C GLN A 559 -29.81 28.71 27.30
N GLU A 560 -29.34 28.04 26.25
CA GLU A 560 -30.10 27.87 25.01
C GLU A 560 -31.30 26.95 25.19
N VAL A 561 -31.13 25.80 25.86
CA VAL A 561 -32.25 24.91 26.24
C VAL A 561 -33.27 25.66 27.08
N SER A 562 -32.82 26.46 28.05
CA SER A 562 -33.72 27.26 28.90
C SER A 562 -34.50 28.29 28.07
N LYS A 563 -33.85 28.98 27.12
CA LYS A 563 -34.52 29.91 26.20
C LYS A 563 -35.56 29.19 25.35
N ARG A 564 -35.20 28.05 24.74
CA ARG A 564 -36.07 27.25 23.89
C ARG A 564 -37.29 26.71 24.65
N LEU A 565 -37.07 26.10 25.82
CA LEU A 565 -38.14 25.61 26.67
C LEU A 565 -39.05 26.75 27.15
N ASN A 566 -38.50 27.89 27.61
CA ASN A 566 -39.30 29.04 28.03
C ASN A 566 -40.11 29.66 26.87
N HIS A 567 -39.59 29.62 25.65
CA HIS A 567 -40.33 30.06 24.46
C HIS A 567 -41.49 29.10 24.16
N LEU A 568 -41.25 27.79 24.22
CA LEU A 568 -42.28 26.75 24.05
C LEU A 568 -43.37 26.85 25.12
N MET A 569 -43.02 27.10 26.39
CA MET A 569 -43.98 27.26 27.50
C MET A 569 -44.92 28.47 27.35
N LYS A 570 -44.56 29.45 26.51
CA LYS A 570 -45.36 30.66 26.22
C LYS A 570 -46.27 30.50 25.00
N MET A 571 -46.15 29.42 24.25
CA MET A 571 -46.96 29.18 23.06
C MET A 571 -48.35 28.65 23.42
N ASN A 572 -49.34 29.04 22.61
CA ASN A 572 -50.69 28.50 22.69
C ASN A 572 -50.78 27.15 21.96
N GLN A 573 -51.82 26.36 22.26
CA GLN A 573 -52.03 25.00 21.74
C GLN A 573 -51.99 24.89 20.19
N GLU A 574 -52.51 25.87 19.45
CA GLU A 574 -52.43 25.90 17.98
C GLU A 574 -51.02 26.24 17.46
N GLN A 575 -50.28 27.10 18.17
CA GLN A 575 -48.91 27.49 17.81
C GLN A 575 -47.93 26.34 18.03
N VAL A 576 -48.13 25.57 19.10
CA VAL A 576 -47.38 24.34 19.37
C VAL A 576 -47.59 23.30 18.28
N ASN A 577 -48.84 23.07 17.85
CA ASN A 577 -49.13 22.12 16.78
C ASN A 577 -48.51 22.56 15.44
N GLY A 578 -48.49 23.87 15.15
CA GLY A 578 -47.74 24.42 14.02
C GLY A 578 -46.23 24.17 14.13
N TYR A 579 -45.66 24.43 15.32
CA TYR A 579 -44.23 24.32 15.63
C TYR A 579 -43.65 22.91 15.43
N PHE A 580 -44.45 21.85 15.57
CA PHE A 580 -43.95 20.49 15.31
C PHE A 580 -44.39 19.93 13.96
N SER A 581 -45.14 20.67 13.15
CA SER A 581 -45.66 20.21 11.85
C SER A 581 -44.83 20.73 10.66
N SER A 582 -44.03 21.78 10.86
CA SER A 582 -43.16 22.35 9.82
C SER A 582 -41.83 21.57 9.70
N PRO A 583 -41.36 21.25 8.48
CA PRO A 583 -40.08 20.55 8.28
C PRO A 583 -38.86 21.26 8.90
N HIS A 584 -38.88 22.60 8.94
CA HIS A 584 -37.81 23.38 9.57
C HIS A 584 -37.86 23.31 11.10
N GLU A 585 -39.03 23.14 11.68
CA GLU A 585 -39.23 23.16 13.13
C GLU A 585 -39.07 21.76 13.77
N HIS A 586 -39.25 20.69 12.99
CA HIS A 586 -38.77 19.33 13.32
C HIS A 586 -37.28 19.28 13.69
N SER A 587 -36.45 20.08 13.01
CA SER A 587 -35.02 20.17 13.30
C SER A 587 -34.74 20.78 14.68
N HIS A 588 -35.55 21.76 15.10
CA HIS A 588 -35.43 22.39 16.42
C HIS A 588 -35.76 21.41 17.57
N ALA A 589 -36.74 20.54 17.37
CA ALA A 589 -37.12 19.49 18.32
C ALA A 589 -35.97 18.49 18.53
N LEU A 590 -35.44 17.93 17.43
CA LEU A 590 -34.32 16.99 17.45
C LEU A 590 -33.06 17.59 18.10
N MET A 591 -32.78 18.86 17.80
CA MET A 591 -31.67 19.60 18.39
C MET A 591 -31.85 19.81 19.90
N THR A 592 -33.07 20.10 20.36
CA THR A 592 -33.38 20.26 21.79
C THR A 592 -33.20 18.95 22.54
N TRP A 593 -33.63 17.82 21.94
CA TRP A 593 -33.35 16.48 22.47
C TRP A 593 -31.85 16.18 22.57
N GLY A 594 -31.09 16.48 21.50
CA GLY A 594 -29.64 16.31 21.50
C GLY A 594 -28.95 17.14 22.59
N MET A 595 -29.37 18.39 22.79
CA MET A 595 -28.88 19.24 23.88
C MET A 595 -29.17 18.63 25.26
N LEU A 596 -30.38 18.11 25.49
CA LEU A 596 -30.77 17.47 26.76
C LEU A 596 -29.92 16.23 27.05
N ASN A 597 -29.63 15.39 26.05
CA ASN A 597 -28.73 14.24 26.20
C ASN A 597 -27.29 14.62 26.49
N VAL A 598 -26.79 15.70 25.87
CA VAL A 598 -25.47 16.23 26.17
C VAL A 598 -25.42 16.75 27.62
N LEU A 599 -26.47 17.44 28.09
CA LEU A 599 -26.57 17.90 29.48
C LEU A 599 -26.73 16.76 30.49
N SER A 600 -27.46 15.69 30.15
CA SER A 600 -27.61 14.54 31.04
C SER A 600 -26.30 13.78 31.23
N THR A 601 -25.46 13.73 30.20
CA THR A 601 -24.18 13.02 30.22
C THR A 601 -23.06 13.87 30.81
N TYR A 602 -22.94 15.14 30.39
CA TYR A 602 -21.80 16.02 30.73
C TYR A 602 -22.12 17.15 31.71
N GLY A 603 -23.38 17.32 32.08
CA GLY A 603 -23.81 18.37 33.01
C GLY A 603 -23.14 18.26 34.37
N LYS A 604 -23.04 19.40 35.08
CA LYS A 604 -22.51 19.40 36.46
C LYS A 604 -23.40 18.53 37.34
N LYS A 605 -22.86 17.49 37.96
CA LYS A 605 -23.60 16.65 38.91
C LYS A 605 -23.96 17.34 40.24
N SER A 606 -23.77 18.66 40.36
CA SER A 606 -24.16 19.37 41.57
C SER A 606 -25.68 19.37 41.71
N GLU A 607 -26.16 19.15 42.94
CA GLU A 607 -27.58 18.94 43.26
C GLU A 607 -28.47 20.08 42.76
N GLN A 608 -27.98 21.32 42.85
CA GLN A 608 -28.70 22.51 42.40
C GLN A 608 -28.80 22.64 40.87
N TYR A 609 -27.77 22.20 40.14
CA TYR A 609 -27.75 22.23 38.67
C TYR A 609 -28.73 21.22 38.09
N SER A 610 -28.62 19.97 38.55
CA SER A 610 -29.53 18.89 38.16
C SER A 610 -30.98 19.30 38.45
N LYS A 611 -31.24 19.85 39.65
CA LYS A 611 -32.59 20.28 40.05
C LYS A 611 -33.19 21.32 39.10
N GLN A 612 -32.42 22.30 38.62
CA GLN A 612 -32.92 23.31 37.67
C GLN A 612 -33.29 22.72 36.31
N VAL A 613 -32.41 21.88 35.74
CA VAL A 613 -32.67 21.23 34.44
C VAL A 613 -33.87 20.29 34.56
N TYR A 614 -33.93 19.47 35.62
CA TYR A 614 -35.08 18.62 35.90
C TYR A 614 -36.36 19.41 36.10
N GLN A 615 -36.34 20.55 36.80
CA GLN A 615 -37.53 21.39 36.97
C GLN A 615 -38.04 21.95 35.64
N LEU A 616 -37.14 22.41 34.76
CA LEU A 616 -37.50 22.92 33.45
C LEU A 616 -38.09 21.83 32.55
N CYS A 617 -37.48 20.63 32.55
CA CYS A 617 -38.03 19.48 31.84
C CYS A 617 -39.40 19.07 32.40
N LEU A 618 -39.55 19.00 33.73
CA LEU A 618 -40.81 18.62 34.37
C LEU A 618 -41.93 19.63 34.07
N LEU A 619 -41.63 20.94 34.12
CA LEU A 619 -42.57 22.00 33.76
C LEU A 619 -43.00 21.91 32.30
N PHE A 620 -42.03 21.67 31.40
CA PHE A 620 -42.30 21.44 29.99
C PHE A 620 -43.21 20.21 29.78
N LEU A 621 -42.84 19.06 30.36
CA LEU A 621 -43.61 17.81 30.27
C LEU A 621 -45.03 17.97 30.81
N ASN A 622 -45.21 18.61 31.96
CA ASN A 622 -46.53 18.83 32.56
C ASN A 622 -47.43 19.75 31.72
N GLN A 623 -46.87 20.72 30.99
CA GLN A 623 -47.64 21.54 30.04
C GLN A 623 -47.96 20.78 28.74
N PHE A 624 -47.07 19.90 28.29
CA PHE A 624 -47.13 19.27 26.97
C PHE A 624 -47.83 17.91 26.92
N ILE A 625 -47.77 17.10 27.98
CA ILE A 625 -48.47 15.82 28.07
C ILE A 625 -49.99 15.98 27.82
N PRO A 626 -50.69 16.97 28.43
CA PRO A 626 -52.11 17.21 28.15
C PRO A 626 -52.41 17.59 26.69
N LEU A 627 -51.47 18.25 26.00
CA LEU A 627 -51.61 18.66 24.59
C LEU A 627 -51.52 17.44 23.65
N ILE A 628 -50.69 16.46 23.97
CA ILE A 628 -50.52 15.20 23.23
C ILE A 628 -51.74 14.29 23.42
N GLU A 629 -52.23 14.16 24.64
CA GLU A 629 -53.46 13.42 24.97
C GLU A 629 -54.71 14.03 24.29
N TRP A 630 -54.73 15.35 24.10
CA TRP A 630 -55.81 16.04 23.40
C TRP A 630 -55.78 15.87 21.87
N ASN A 631 -54.60 15.82 21.25
CA ASN A 631 -54.47 15.60 19.80
C ASN A 631 -54.73 14.15 19.38
N THR A 632 -54.40 13.17 20.23
CA THR A 632 -54.66 11.74 19.96
C THR A 632 -56.14 11.37 20.04
N THR A 633 -56.96 12.17 20.73
CA THR A 633 -58.40 11.94 20.91
C THR A 633 -59.28 12.57 19.81
N ARG A 634 -58.76 13.51 18.99
CA ARG A 634 -59.46 14.09 17.82
C ARG A 634 -58.68 13.77 16.54
N GLY A 635 -59.06 12.69 15.84
CA GLY A 635 -58.38 12.19 14.63
C GLY A 635 -58.28 13.18 13.46
N GLY A 636 -57.26 14.04 13.46
CA GLY A 636 -56.85 14.90 12.34
C GLY A 636 -55.74 14.26 11.50
N HIS A 637 -55.96 14.17 10.19
CA HIS A 637 -55.16 13.40 9.23
C HIS A 637 -53.70 13.89 9.04
N ALA A 638 -52.80 12.92 8.88
CA ALA A 638 -51.44 12.93 8.29
C ALA A 638 -50.33 13.81 8.91
N THR A 639 -50.61 15.02 9.40
CA THR A 639 -49.60 15.88 10.06
C THR A 639 -49.40 15.54 11.54
N ALA A 640 -50.41 14.95 12.18
CA ALA A 640 -50.41 14.54 13.59
C ALA A 640 -49.48 13.34 13.90
N THR A 641 -49.18 12.50 12.92
CA THR A 641 -48.30 11.33 13.10
C THR A 641 -46.84 11.72 13.22
N THR A 642 -46.37 12.70 12.45
CA THR A 642 -44.98 13.16 12.48
C THR A 642 -44.70 13.98 13.75
N THR A 643 -45.63 14.85 14.15
CA THR A 643 -45.56 15.61 15.41
C THR A 643 -45.54 14.66 16.62
N ALA A 644 -46.46 13.68 16.69
CA ALA A 644 -46.51 12.71 17.77
C ALA A 644 -45.24 11.86 17.86
N THR A 645 -44.71 11.37 16.74
CA THR A 645 -43.48 10.54 16.73
C THR A 645 -42.26 11.33 17.21
N THR A 646 -42.18 12.62 16.87
CA THR A 646 -41.04 13.49 17.23
C THR A 646 -41.15 13.95 18.68
N MET A 647 -42.38 14.19 19.16
CA MET A 647 -42.65 14.48 20.57
C MET A 647 -42.41 13.27 21.46
N THR A 648 -42.71 12.05 20.99
CA THR A 648 -42.42 10.80 21.69
C THR A 648 -40.92 10.50 21.73
N ALA A 649 -40.14 10.96 20.75
CA ALA A 649 -38.68 10.87 20.78
C ALA A 649 -38.02 11.93 21.68
N LEU A 650 -38.73 13.05 21.95
CA LEU A 650 -38.26 14.18 22.77
C LEU A 650 -38.54 13.97 24.27
N LEU A 651 -39.68 13.32 24.56
CA LEU A 651 -40.01 12.67 25.84
C LEU A 651 -39.04 11.52 26.13
#